data_AF-A0A7X3UWX5-F1
#
_entry.id   AF-A0A7X3UWX5-F1
#
_cell.length_a   1.000
_cell.length_b   1.000
_cell.length_c   1.000
_cell.angle_alpha   90.00
_cell.angle_beta   90.00
_cell.angle_gamma   90.00
#
_symmetry.space_group_name_H-M   'P 1'
#
loop_
_entity.id
_entity.type
_entity.pdbx_description
1 polymer ?
#
loop_
_entity_poly.entity_id
_entity_poly.type
_entity_poly.pdbx_seq_one_letter_code
_entity_poly.pdbx_strand_id
1 'polypeptide(L)'
;MSTQEHRPHTTELQRRNDGLEATALPVLLALAACTFLAPAHTRAQTAVDSDRSVPIAAAVTAFSAAVQVEDGNIYVGRPGVLTLFPMPGNRQGGVHVFSRAGGSWAETASVGPDETQSAIGYGEGLDAAGGVMVVGAPNDGTGAVYVYRRTSGEWRLQQRLTWSAAGADDRFGAAVATTGRDIVVGAPGAESGMGVAVVFVGDETGYAEAGTLRPDDAPPGAGFGTAMDLEGGLLAIGAPGGGISMIPGTGAPNLQPGSVHVFGGGDGTWSPAGRLAPPDPGPASLGAGVAVSGDEVFAGAPLSAEFTGTVFQFTRSPEGGGTEWTVANAIRPESPATMSGFGMAVAASGDDIVVGTPLAGGSMGGGFAFRRNAAGAWRQVATFGPGRSFAFYGSAVAIEDDVAVVGAPGADFFEGTGFVFRRTGDGWEAEGTIIDDAAGLDAVLGGERECEDGSAAGFACSEVDLVSFVPTGDLGGERGMIANDLWGWTDPESGREYAIMGRADGTTFVDLSDPGNPVYLGEMLLTEGATANMWRDIKVYENHAYVVADNAGAHGVQVFDLTQLRDVTDPPVTFEATAHYDGINSAHNIVINEETGFAYVVGASGGGETCGGGLHMLDLSDPQDPTFAGCFADASTGGAGTGYSHDAQCVRYNGPDEEYVGREICLGANETALSIADVTDKDATVALSASSYPNTGYLHQGWISDDHRYFYMNDETDEVGGNASRTRTLVWDIQDLNDPILVREHFGTTGASDHNLYVIGDLMYQANYLSGLRILDISDPESPEEIGFFDTVPFGEDNPGFAGAWSVYPYFESGVIIVSSIKEGLFVLRKRPPRVS
;
A
#
# COMPACT_ATOMS: atom_id res chain seq x y z
N MET A 1 -17.34 65.39 24.28
CA MET A 1 -17.07 65.91 22.93
C MET A 1 -16.86 64.69 22.03
N SER A 2 -17.51 64.43 20.89
CA SER A 2 -18.73 64.99 20.27
C SER A 2 -19.07 64.14 19.01
N THR A 3 -20.32 63.88 18.57
CA THR A 3 -21.66 64.26 19.08
C THR A 3 -22.75 63.26 18.59
N GLN A 4 -23.92 63.30 19.24
CA GLN A 4 -25.27 62.96 18.75
C GLN A 4 -25.63 63.65 17.38
N GLU A 5 -26.71 63.36 16.61
CA GLU A 5 -28.07 62.91 16.95
C GLU A 5 -28.95 62.47 15.72
N HIS A 6 -29.98 61.63 15.95
CA HIS A 6 -31.36 61.56 15.33
C HIS A 6 -31.62 61.77 13.80
N ARG A 7 -32.16 60.77 13.05
CA ARG A 7 -33.61 60.42 12.75
C ARG A 7 -34.30 61.27 11.64
N PRO A 8 -35.46 60.90 10.99
CA PRO A 8 -36.14 59.59 10.75
C PRO A 8 -36.85 59.40 9.33
N HIS A 9 -37.50 58.23 9.09
CA HIS A 9 -38.60 57.95 8.10
C HIS A 9 -38.26 57.98 6.58
N THR A 10 -38.90 57.26 5.62
CA THR A 10 -40.17 56.47 5.54
C THR A 10 -40.20 55.47 4.34
N THR A 11 -41.12 54.48 4.38
CA THR A 11 -41.78 53.72 3.25
C THR A 11 -40.99 52.88 2.22
N GLU A 12 -41.15 51.55 2.37
CA GLU A 12 -41.67 50.55 1.39
C GLU A 12 -41.13 50.34 -0.06
N LEU A 13 -40.96 49.03 -0.32
CA LEU A 13 -41.22 48.27 -1.57
C LEU A 13 -40.11 48.03 -2.63
N GLN A 14 -40.00 46.74 -2.98
CA GLN A 14 -39.45 46.07 -4.19
C GLN A 14 -37.95 45.68 -4.30
N ARG A 15 -37.74 44.37 -4.10
CA ARG A 15 -36.90 43.40 -4.85
C ARG A 15 -35.49 43.81 -5.32
N ARG A 16 -34.49 43.22 -4.64
CA ARG A 16 -33.20 42.64 -5.13
C ARG A 16 -32.85 41.56 -4.07
N ASN A 17 -32.68 40.28 -4.38
CA ASN A 17 -31.49 39.65 -4.99
C ASN A 17 -30.18 40.31 -4.54
N ASP A 18 -29.64 39.83 -3.43
CA ASP A 18 -28.25 39.83 -2.91
C ASP A 18 -28.35 39.21 -1.50
N GLY A 19 -27.51 38.31 -0.99
CA GLY A 19 -26.49 37.44 -1.60
C GLY A 19 -26.10 36.38 -0.55
N LEU A 20 -26.01 35.11 -0.94
CA LEU A 20 -25.41 34.04 -0.12
C LEU A 20 -23.95 33.92 -0.57
N GLU A 21 -23.04 34.61 0.12
CA GLU A 21 -21.62 34.62 -0.26
C GLU A 21 -20.95 33.27 0.05
N ALA A 22 -20.22 32.77 -0.94
CA ALA A 22 -19.53 31.51 -0.90
C ALA A 22 -18.41 31.48 0.15
N THR A 23 -18.56 30.65 1.17
CA THR A 23 -17.53 30.34 2.18
C THR A 23 -17.45 28.84 2.47
N ALA A 24 -17.40 28.03 1.40
CA ALA A 24 -17.22 26.56 1.50
C ALA A 24 -16.33 25.95 0.40
N LEU A 25 -15.87 26.73 -0.58
CA LEU A 25 -15.21 26.21 -1.79
C LEU A 25 -13.65 26.18 -1.81
N PRO A 26 -12.88 26.91 -0.96
CA PRO A 26 -11.41 26.90 -1.07
C PRO A 26 -10.70 25.81 -0.24
N VAL A 27 -11.41 25.00 0.54
CA VAL A 27 -10.78 23.96 1.41
C VAL A 27 -10.50 22.65 0.66
N LEU A 28 -11.29 22.34 -0.38
CA LEU A 28 -11.13 21.10 -1.17
C LEU A 28 -9.86 21.06 -2.05
N LEU A 29 -9.20 22.19 -2.33
CA LEU A 29 -7.99 22.21 -3.16
C LEU A 29 -6.70 21.90 -2.38
N ALA A 30 -6.73 21.91 -1.04
CA ALA A 30 -5.51 21.77 -0.23
C ALA A 30 -5.02 20.31 -0.06
N LEU A 31 -5.86 19.32 -0.39
CA LEU A 31 -5.52 17.88 -0.30
C LEU A 31 -5.05 17.26 -1.63
N ALA A 32 -5.09 18.01 -2.73
CA ALA A 32 -4.63 17.55 -4.04
C ALA A 32 -3.16 17.95 -4.35
N ALA A 33 -2.39 18.36 -3.34
CA ALA A 33 -1.08 18.98 -3.50
C ALA A 33 0.13 18.09 -3.12
N CYS A 34 -0.10 16.81 -2.79
CA CYS A 34 0.97 15.86 -2.44
C CYS A 34 1.00 14.59 -3.32
N THR A 35 0.29 14.59 -4.46
CA THR A 35 0.36 13.52 -5.48
C THR A 35 0.18 14.12 -6.88
N PHE A 36 1.23 13.99 -7.71
CA PHE A 36 1.34 14.26 -9.16
C PHE A 36 0.39 15.30 -9.82
N LEU A 37 0.98 16.41 -10.27
CA LEU A 37 0.40 17.34 -11.24
C LEU A 37 0.75 16.91 -12.68
N ALA A 38 -0.20 16.34 -13.41
CA ALA A 38 -0.12 16.18 -14.87
C ALA A 38 -0.99 17.23 -15.59
N PRO A 39 -0.49 17.93 -16.64
CA PRO A 39 -1.22 19.03 -17.27
C PRO A 39 -2.29 18.55 -18.26
N ALA A 40 -3.52 19.08 -18.12
CA ALA A 40 -4.61 18.75 -19.01
C ALA A 40 -4.48 19.42 -20.41
N HIS A 41 -4.35 18.61 -21.46
CA HIS A 41 -4.48 19.06 -22.85
C HIS A 41 -5.68 18.44 -23.56
N THR A 42 -6.56 19.30 -24.06
CA THR A 42 -7.85 18.93 -24.67
C THR A 42 -7.67 18.59 -26.15
N ARG A 43 -8.01 17.36 -26.55
CA ARG A 43 -8.57 17.10 -27.89
C ARG A 43 -9.36 15.79 -27.92
N ALA A 44 -10.62 15.88 -28.35
CA ALA A 44 -11.50 14.72 -28.48
C ALA A 44 -11.24 13.97 -29.79
N GLN A 45 -11.21 12.64 -29.72
CA GLN A 45 -11.59 11.76 -30.84
C GLN A 45 -12.19 10.45 -30.33
N THR A 46 -13.04 9.84 -31.16
CA THR A 46 -14.07 8.88 -30.74
C THR A 46 -13.77 7.45 -31.16
N ALA A 47 -13.68 6.54 -30.20
CA ALA A 47 -14.18 5.15 -30.24
C ALA A 47 -13.66 4.42 -28.99
N VAL A 48 -14.55 3.95 -28.11
CA VAL A 48 -14.18 3.11 -26.97
C VAL A 48 -14.55 1.68 -27.32
N ASP A 49 -13.54 0.84 -27.56
CA ASP A 49 -13.69 -0.62 -27.44
C ASP A 49 -13.66 -0.96 -25.95
N SER A 50 -14.61 -1.77 -25.50
CA SER A 50 -14.87 -2.05 -24.09
C SER A 50 -14.11 -3.27 -23.61
N ASP A 51 -12.78 -3.18 -23.49
CA ASP A 51 -11.95 -4.25 -22.92
C ASP A 51 -10.58 -3.74 -22.41
N ARG A 52 -10.58 -2.99 -21.30
CA ARG A 52 -9.36 -2.60 -20.56
C ARG A 52 -9.62 -2.44 -19.06
N SER A 53 -9.39 -3.51 -18.30
CA SER A 53 -9.08 -3.41 -16.86
C SER A 53 -7.66 -2.85 -16.71
N VAL A 54 -7.48 -1.78 -15.95
CA VAL A 54 -6.17 -1.20 -15.64
C VAL A 54 -5.62 -1.90 -14.38
N PRO A 55 -4.42 -2.53 -14.42
CA PRO A 55 -3.73 -3.00 -13.23
C PRO A 55 -3.10 -1.82 -12.47
N ILE A 56 -2.98 -1.91 -11.14
CA ILE A 56 -2.31 -0.89 -10.31
C ILE A 56 -1.44 -1.61 -9.25
N ALA A 57 -0.35 -0.97 -8.85
CA ALA A 57 0.87 -1.58 -8.31
C ALA A 57 1.22 -1.26 -6.83
N ALA A 58 2.24 -1.95 -6.29
CA ALA A 58 2.65 -2.11 -4.87
C ALA A 58 1.75 -3.08 -4.07
N ALA A 59 2.11 -3.44 -2.82
CA ALA A 59 1.47 -4.55 -2.08
C ALA A 59 1.15 -4.25 -0.61
N VAL A 60 -0.15 -4.15 -0.27
CA VAL A 60 -0.65 -3.99 1.11
C VAL A 60 -1.45 -5.21 1.54
N THR A 61 -0.93 -5.85 2.57
CA THR A 61 -1.60 -6.86 3.38
C THR A 61 -2.58 -6.15 4.33
N ALA A 62 -3.59 -6.86 4.85
CA ALA A 62 -4.69 -6.18 5.53
C ALA A 62 -5.39 -7.06 6.57
N PHE A 63 -4.62 -7.76 7.41
CA PHE A 63 -5.20 -8.46 8.55
C PHE A 63 -5.99 -7.47 9.43
N SER A 64 -7.18 -7.87 9.87
CA SER A 64 -8.15 -7.04 10.59
C SER A 64 -8.80 -5.92 9.76
N ALA A 65 -8.79 -6.02 8.42
CA ALA A 65 -9.68 -5.23 7.57
C ALA A 65 -11.16 -5.59 7.73
N ALA A 66 -11.46 -6.81 8.16
CA ALA A 66 -12.76 -7.24 8.66
C ALA A 66 -12.57 -7.96 10.00
N VAL A 67 -13.46 -7.73 10.97
CA VAL A 67 -13.48 -8.43 12.26
C VAL A 67 -14.92 -8.74 12.66
N GLN A 68 -15.13 -9.88 13.30
CA GLN A 68 -16.42 -10.25 13.92
C GLN A 68 -16.16 -10.95 15.27
N VAL A 69 -17.07 -10.80 16.24
CA VAL A 69 -17.03 -11.53 17.52
C VAL A 69 -18.36 -12.27 17.69
N GLU A 70 -18.30 -13.59 17.86
CA GLU A 70 -19.48 -14.47 18.03
C GLU A 70 -19.08 -15.74 18.81
N ASP A 71 -19.95 -16.15 19.74
CA ASP A 71 -19.79 -17.35 20.59
C ASP A 71 -18.45 -17.36 21.37
N GLY A 72 -17.94 -16.17 21.74
CA GLY A 72 -16.65 -16.01 22.41
C GLY A 72 -15.41 -16.30 21.54
N ASN A 73 -15.56 -16.29 20.21
CA ASN A 73 -14.48 -16.37 19.23
C ASN A 73 -14.33 -15.02 18.51
N ILE A 74 -13.11 -14.67 18.11
CA ILE A 74 -12.86 -13.53 17.22
C ILE A 74 -12.49 -14.07 15.84
N TYR A 75 -13.23 -13.64 14.83
CA TYR A 75 -12.99 -13.93 13.42
C TYR A 75 -12.32 -12.71 12.77
N VAL A 76 -11.26 -12.93 11.99
CA VAL A 76 -10.48 -11.83 11.40
C VAL A 76 -10.18 -12.11 9.93
N GLY A 77 -10.58 -11.19 9.05
CA GLY A 77 -10.28 -11.24 7.63
C GLY A 77 -8.92 -10.60 7.27
N ARG A 78 -8.24 -11.20 6.31
CA ARG A 78 -7.06 -10.69 5.59
C ARG A 78 -7.37 -10.73 4.09
N PRO A 79 -8.05 -9.73 3.49
CA PRO A 79 -8.57 -9.80 2.11
C PRO A 79 -7.55 -9.92 0.97
N GLY A 80 -6.24 -9.95 1.25
CA GLY A 80 -5.16 -9.96 0.26
C GLY A 80 -4.97 -8.62 -0.49
N VAL A 81 -6.04 -7.85 -0.68
CA VAL A 81 -6.05 -6.51 -1.26
C VAL A 81 -6.84 -5.57 -0.34
N LEU A 82 -6.34 -4.37 -0.08
CA LEU A 82 -7.07 -3.32 0.65
C LEU A 82 -7.67 -2.33 -0.34
N THR A 83 -9.00 -2.19 -0.41
CA THR A 83 -9.68 -1.36 -1.43
C THR A 83 -9.33 0.14 -1.45
N LEU A 84 -8.61 0.63 -0.43
CA LEU A 84 -8.07 1.99 -0.35
C LEU A 84 -6.74 2.16 -1.10
N PHE A 85 -6.09 1.05 -1.44
CA PHE A 85 -4.81 0.94 -2.13
C PHE A 85 -4.93 -0.19 -3.16
N PRO A 86 -5.16 0.12 -4.46
CA PRO A 86 -5.31 -0.91 -5.49
C PRO A 86 -3.94 -1.54 -5.77
N MET A 87 -3.63 -2.59 -5.02
CA MET A 87 -2.28 -3.08 -4.77
C MET A 87 -2.33 -4.62 -4.65
N PRO A 88 -1.72 -5.41 -5.56
CA PRO A 88 -1.74 -6.87 -5.50
C PRO A 88 -1.14 -7.42 -4.21
N GLY A 89 -1.77 -8.44 -3.64
CA GLY A 89 -1.32 -9.06 -2.39
C GLY A 89 -0.20 -10.08 -2.60
N ASN A 90 0.83 -10.05 -1.74
CA ASN A 90 1.87 -11.09 -1.66
C ASN A 90 1.41 -12.36 -0.90
N ARG A 91 0.13 -12.43 -0.51
CA ARG A 91 -0.52 -13.61 0.07
C ARG A 91 -1.95 -13.71 -0.43
N GLN A 92 -2.45 -14.93 -0.62
CA GLN A 92 -3.87 -15.19 -0.85
C GLN A 92 -4.70 -14.70 0.36
N GLY A 93 -5.95 -14.32 0.11
CA GLY A 93 -6.84 -13.86 1.18
C GLY A 93 -7.16 -14.98 2.18
N GLY A 94 -7.37 -14.64 3.46
CA GLY A 94 -7.61 -15.62 4.52
C GLY A 94 -8.53 -15.12 5.64
N VAL A 95 -9.03 -16.06 6.45
CA VAL A 95 -9.79 -15.77 7.68
C VAL A 95 -9.25 -16.60 8.84
N HIS A 96 -8.93 -15.90 9.93
CA HIS A 96 -8.33 -16.46 11.14
C HIS A 96 -9.35 -16.45 12.29
N VAL A 97 -9.32 -17.47 13.15
CA VAL A 97 -10.29 -17.67 14.23
C VAL A 97 -9.55 -17.82 15.56
N PHE A 98 -9.65 -16.81 16.42
CA PHE A 98 -9.04 -16.76 17.73
C PHE A 98 -10.05 -17.18 18.81
N SER A 99 -9.61 -18.00 19.76
CA SER A 99 -10.37 -18.31 20.97
C SER A 99 -9.53 -18.00 22.20
N ARG A 100 -10.19 -17.78 23.33
CA ARG A 100 -9.50 -17.49 24.59
C ARG A 100 -8.88 -18.76 25.19
N ALA A 101 -7.56 -18.80 25.27
CA ALA A 101 -6.79 -19.92 25.81
C ALA A 101 -5.79 -19.42 26.86
N GLY A 102 -5.78 -20.03 28.06
CA GLY A 102 -4.80 -19.71 29.11
C GLY A 102 -4.87 -18.29 29.72
N GLY A 103 -5.80 -17.45 29.27
CA GLY A 103 -5.92 -16.04 29.67
C GLY A 103 -5.61 -15.04 28.56
N SER A 104 -5.03 -15.49 27.44
CA SER A 104 -4.82 -14.72 26.21
C SER A 104 -5.75 -15.19 25.09
N TRP A 105 -5.73 -14.48 23.96
CA TRP A 105 -6.30 -14.94 22.71
C TRP A 105 -5.24 -15.75 21.94
N ALA A 106 -5.64 -16.86 21.35
CA ALA A 106 -4.77 -17.73 20.55
C ALA A 106 -5.52 -18.18 19.29
N GLU A 107 -4.81 -18.26 18.17
CA GLU A 107 -5.42 -18.80 16.94
C GLU A 107 -5.78 -20.27 17.15
N THR A 108 -6.98 -20.65 16.69
CA THR A 108 -7.52 -22.02 16.77
C THR A 108 -7.83 -22.61 15.40
N ALA A 109 -7.92 -21.77 14.37
CA ALA A 109 -7.99 -22.15 12.97
C ALA A 109 -7.63 -20.94 12.09
N SER A 110 -7.07 -21.23 10.92
CA SER A 110 -7.09 -20.33 9.77
C SER A 110 -7.72 -21.09 8.59
N VAL A 111 -8.45 -20.38 7.74
CA VAL A 111 -9.01 -20.90 6.49
C VAL A 111 -8.73 -19.94 5.33
N GLY A 112 -8.43 -20.52 4.17
CA GLY A 112 -8.26 -19.80 2.92
C GLY A 112 -8.94 -20.51 1.76
N PRO A 113 -8.88 -19.91 0.55
CA PRO A 113 -9.15 -20.60 -0.71
C PRO A 113 -8.10 -21.71 -0.96
N ASP A 114 -8.43 -22.69 -1.80
CA ASP A 114 -7.42 -23.62 -2.32
C ASP A 114 -6.53 -22.91 -3.34
N GLU A 115 -5.24 -23.29 -3.43
CA GLU A 115 -4.22 -22.72 -4.34
C GLU A 115 -4.62 -22.65 -5.84
N THR A 116 -5.69 -23.32 -6.25
CA THR A 116 -6.19 -23.39 -7.63
C THR A 116 -7.36 -22.44 -7.91
N GLN A 117 -7.75 -21.59 -6.94
CA GLN A 117 -8.87 -20.67 -7.04
C GLN A 117 -8.40 -19.21 -7.03
N SER A 118 -8.83 -18.41 -8.01
CA SER A 118 -8.82 -16.96 -7.83
C SER A 118 -9.80 -16.59 -6.71
N ALA A 119 -9.39 -15.71 -5.81
CA ALA A 119 -10.09 -15.42 -4.56
C ALA A 119 -9.75 -14.01 -4.05
N ILE A 120 -9.65 -13.05 -4.97
CA ILE A 120 -9.23 -11.68 -4.65
C ILE A 120 -10.27 -11.01 -3.74
N GLY A 121 -9.83 -10.45 -2.62
CA GLY A 121 -10.73 -9.91 -1.59
C GLY A 121 -11.31 -10.96 -0.63
N TYR A 122 -10.86 -12.23 -0.65
CA TYR A 122 -11.35 -13.25 0.28
C TYR A 122 -11.11 -12.86 1.74
N GLY A 123 -12.19 -12.61 2.47
CA GLY A 123 -12.16 -12.06 3.83
C GLY A 123 -12.48 -10.56 3.92
N GLU A 124 -12.92 -9.91 2.83
CA GLU A 124 -13.43 -8.53 2.86
C GLU A 124 -14.82 -8.48 3.52
N GLY A 125 -15.72 -9.37 3.11
CA GLY A 125 -16.97 -9.65 3.84
C GLY A 125 -16.77 -10.79 4.83
N LEU A 126 -17.19 -10.64 6.08
CA LEU A 126 -17.05 -11.68 7.10
C LEU A 126 -18.20 -11.59 8.11
N ASP A 127 -18.89 -12.71 8.33
CA ASP A 127 -19.83 -12.88 9.44
C ASP A 127 -19.90 -14.35 9.87
N ALA A 128 -20.28 -14.63 11.12
CA ALA A 128 -20.39 -15.96 11.67
C ALA A 128 -21.57 -16.03 12.67
N ALA A 129 -22.36 -17.10 12.59
CA ALA A 129 -23.43 -17.39 13.54
C ALA A 129 -23.76 -18.89 13.57
N GLY A 130 -24.09 -19.42 14.74
CA GLY A 130 -24.63 -20.78 14.88
C GLY A 130 -23.71 -21.91 14.36
N GLY A 131 -22.39 -21.73 14.43
CA GLY A 131 -21.39 -22.68 13.92
C GLY A 131 -21.18 -22.67 12.40
N VAL A 132 -21.70 -21.64 11.72
CA VAL A 132 -21.46 -21.34 10.30
C VAL A 132 -20.67 -20.03 10.22
N MET A 133 -19.69 -19.99 9.32
CA MET A 133 -18.89 -18.79 9.01
C MET A 133 -19.03 -18.51 7.51
N VAL A 134 -19.26 -17.25 7.16
CA VAL A 134 -19.53 -16.79 5.81
C VAL A 134 -18.47 -15.78 5.42
N VAL A 135 -17.76 -16.06 4.32
CA VAL A 135 -16.59 -15.28 3.88
C VAL A 135 -16.81 -14.77 2.46
N GLY A 136 -16.81 -13.46 2.27
CA GLY A 136 -16.94 -12.82 0.96
C GLY A 136 -15.60 -12.66 0.25
N ALA A 137 -15.64 -12.80 -1.08
CA ALA A 137 -14.54 -12.50 -2.01
C ALA A 137 -15.09 -11.65 -3.16
N PRO A 138 -15.36 -10.35 -2.94
CA PRO A 138 -16.09 -9.50 -3.90
C PRO A 138 -15.33 -9.21 -5.20
N ASN A 139 -14.01 -9.45 -5.24
CA ASN A 139 -13.16 -9.18 -6.41
C ASN A 139 -12.77 -10.47 -7.16
N ASP A 140 -13.31 -11.64 -6.76
CA ASP A 140 -13.20 -12.91 -7.49
C ASP A 140 -14.15 -12.93 -8.70
N GLY A 141 -13.69 -12.42 -9.84
CA GLY A 141 -14.43 -12.39 -11.09
C GLY A 141 -15.65 -11.46 -11.04
N THR A 142 -16.84 -12.02 -10.79
CA THR A 142 -18.09 -11.26 -10.55
C THR A 142 -18.47 -11.18 -9.06
N GLY A 143 -17.60 -11.72 -8.19
CA GLY A 143 -17.78 -11.84 -6.76
C GLY A 143 -18.29 -13.21 -6.32
N ALA A 144 -17.83 -13.68 -5.16
CA ALA A 144 -18.23 -14.95 -4.57
C ALA A 144 -18.37 -14.88 -3.04
N VAL A 145 -19.04 -15.88 -2.46
CA VAL A 145 -19.12 -16.10 -1.01
C VAL A 145 -18.83 -17.56 -0.69
N TYR A 146 -18.06 -17.81 0.35
CA TYR A 146 -17.64 -19.13 0.81
C TYR A 146 -18.26 -19.41 2.18
N VAL A 147 -18.98 -20.53 2.29
CA VAL A 147 -19.68 -20.93 3.51
C VAL A 147 -18.91 -22.08 4.16
N TYR A 148 -18.40 -21.84 5.36
CA TYR A 148 -17.71 -22.83 6.19
C TYR A 148 -18.61 -23.28 7.34
N ARG A 149 -18.51 -24.55 7.71
CA ARG A 149 -19.25 -25.14 8.83
C ARG A 149 -18.30 -25.82 9.80
N ARG A 150 -18.46 -25.55 11.10
CA ARG A 150 -17.61 -26.14 12.15
C ARG A 150 -18.04 -27.59 12.42
N THR A 151 -17.20 -28.54 12.02
CA THR A 151 -17.45 -29.99 12.15
C THR A 151 -16.36 -30.63 12.98
N SER A 152 -16.72 -31.25 14.12
CA SER A 152 -15.77 -31.91 15.04
C SER A 152 -14.65 -30.99 15.57
N GLY A 153 -14.88 -29.67 15.59
CA GLY A 153 -13.92 -28.64 16.02
C GLY A 153 -13.25 -27.88 14.87
N GLU A 154 -13.15 -28.49 13.69
CA GLU A 154 -12.52 -27.93 12.48
C GLU A 154 -13.52 -27.14 11.63
N TRP A 155 -13.07 -26.06 10.99
CA TRP A 155 -13.83 -25.40 9.93
C TRP A 155 -13.62 -26.12 8.60
N ARG A 156 -14.70 -26.39 7.87
CA ARG A 156 -14.65 -27.04 6.55
C ARG A 156 -15.53 -26.28 5.57
N LEU A 157 -15.02 -26.05 4.35
CA LEU A 157 -15.78 -25.45 3.27
C LEU A 157 -16.97 -26.35 2.93
N GLN A 158 -18.17 -25.82 3.12
CA GLN A 158 -19.43 -26.49 2.79
C GLN A 158 -19.84 -26.18 1.36
N GLN A 159 -19.73 -24.92 0.93
CA GLN A 159 -20.18 -24.48 -0.40
C GLN A 159 -19.55 -23.13 -0.80
N ARG A 160 -19.21 -22.97 -2.09
CA ARG A 160 -19.01 -21.67 -2.73
C ARG A 160 -20.32 -21.23 -3.38
N LEU A 161 -20.79 -20.04 -3.03
CA LEU A 161 -21.99 -19.38 -3.53
C LEU A 161 -21.59 -18.30 -4.55
N THR A 162 -22.32 -18.25 -5.65
CA THR A 162 -22.22 -17.23 -6.67
C THR A 162 -23.62 -16.75 -7.03
N TRP A 163 -23.75 -15.48 -7.40
CA TRP A 163 -25.02 -14.95 -7.89
C TRP A 163 -25.06 -15.01 -9.42
N SER A 164 -26.03 -15.72 -9.99
CA SER A 164 -26.07 -16.01 -11.43
C SER A 164 -26.34 -14.81 -12.35
N ALA A 165 -26.73 -13.67 -11.76
CA ALA A 165 -26.93 -12.41 -12.48
C ALA A 165 -25.86 -11.35 -12.17
N ALA A 166 -24.80 -11.71 -11.43
CA ALA A 166 -23.68 -10.82 -11.15
C ALA A 166 -22.91 -10.46 -12.43
N GLY A 167 -22.74 -9.17 -12.66
CA GLY A 167 -21.81 -8.62 -13.65
C GLY A 167 -20.39 -8.45 -13.11
N ALA A 168 -19.48 -8.01 -13.98
CA ALA A 168 -18.22 -7.44 -13.52
C ALA A 168 -18.50 -6.18 -12.67
N ASP A 169 -17.64 -5.90 -11.69
CA ASP A 169 -17.74 -4.76 -10.76
C ASP A 169 -18.98 -4.73 -9.83
N ASP A 170 -19.88 -5.72 -9.88
CA ASP A 170 -21.04 -5.80 -8.98
C ASP A 170 -20.65 -5.99 -7.50
N ARG A 171 -19.44 -6.51 -7.25
CA ARG A 171 -18.85 -6.80 -5.92
C ARG A 171 -19.72 -7.70 -5.04
N PHE A 172 -20.26 -8.79 -5.61
CA PHE A 172 -21.03 -9.76 -4.84
C PHE A 172 -20.17 -10.41 -3.75
N GLY A 173 -20.54 -10.21 -2.49
CA GLY A 173 -19.75 -10.63 -1.33
C GLY A 173 -19.08 -9.50 -0.55
N ALA A 174 -19.30 -8.22 -0.92
CA ALA A 174 -18.68 -7.07 -0.25
C ALA A 174 -19.10 -6.90 1.22
N ALA A 175 -20.33 -7.30 1.55
CA ALA A 175 -20.82 -7.43 2.92
C ALA A 175 -21.71 -8.66 3.02
N VAL A 176 -21.72 -9.31 4.19
CA VAL A 176 -22.51 -10.51 4.47
C VAL A 176 -23.13 -10.41 5.85
N ALA A 177 -24.29 -11.04 6.04
CA ALA A 177 -24.92 -11.23 7.35
C ALA A 177 -25.59 -12.62 7.41
N THR A 178 -25.52 -13.31 8.55
CA THR A 178 -25.94 -14.70 8.67
C THR A 178 -26.63 -15.04 10.00
N THR A 179 -27.64 -15.91 9.93
CA THR A 179 -28.18 -16.63 11.12
C THR A 179 -27.68 -18.07 11.18
N GLY A 180 -26.67 -18.40 10.37
CA GLY A 180 -26.26 -19.75 10.02
C GLY A 180 -27.25 -20.49 9.11
N ARG A 181 -28.52 -20.08 9.07
CA ARG A 181 -29.57 -20.63 8.20
C ARG A 181 -29.89 -19.72 7.02
N ASP A 182 -30.15 -18.46 7.31
CA ASP A 182 -30.26 -17.40 6.30
C ASP A 182 -28.86 -16.79 6.11
N ILE A 183 -28.46 -16.56 4.87
CA ILE A 183 -27.27 -15.80 4.50
C ILE A 183 -27.72 -14.68 3.57
N VAL A 184 -27.43 -13.44 3.92
CA VAL A 184 -27.66 -12.25 3.09
C VAL A 184 -26.31 -11.77 2.56
N VAL A 185 -26.23 -11.47 1.26
CA VAL A 185 -24.99 -11.09 0.59
C VAL A 185 -25.18 -9.79 -0.20
N GLY A 186 -24.39 -8.78 0.08
CA GLY A 186 -24.39 -7.50 -0.64
C GLY A 186 -23.65 -7.56 -1.98
N ALA A 187 -24.20 -6.87 -2.97
CA ALA A 187 -23.56 -6.56 -4.26
C ALA A 187 -23.80 -5.08 -4.58
N PRO A 188 -23.03 -4.16 -3.97
CA PRO A 188 -23.29 -2.72 -4.04
C PRO A 188 -23.02 -2.09 -5.41
N GLY A 189 -22.24 -2.75 -6.28
CA GLY A 189 -22.01 -2.31 -7.67
C GLY A 189 -23.17 -2.65 -8.61
N ALA A 190 -24.02 -3.60 -8.23
CA ALA A 190 -25.10 -4.10 -9.06
C ALA A 190 -26.12 -3.03 -9.49
N GLU A 191 -26.74 -3.26 -10.64
CA GLU A 191 -27.80 -2.40 -11.20
C GLU A 191 -27.33 -0.93 -11.32
N SER A 192 -26.14 -0.73 -11.90
CA SER A 192 -25.45 0.58 -12.08
C SER A 192 -25.14 1.28 -10.74
N GLY A 193 -24.60 0.52 -9.78
CA GLY A 193 -24.26 1.00 -8.45
C GLY A 193 -25.46 1.37 -7.59
N MET A 194 -26.69 1.04 -7.99
CA MET A 194 -27.85 1.15 -7.10
C MET A 194 -27.70 0.17 -5.93
N GLY A 195 -27.17 -1.02 -6.22
CA GLY A 195 -26.87 -2.09 -5.28
C GLY A 195 -28.05 -3.02 -5.01
N VAL A 196 -27.74 -4.29 -4.74
CA VAL A 196 -28.71 -5.32 -4.34
C VAL A 196 -28.19 -6.14 -3.18
N ALA A 197 -29.07 -6.89 -2.51
CA ALA A 197 -28.67 -7.94 -1.58
C ALA A 197 -29.38 -9.26 -1.91
N VAL A 198 -28.62 -10.35 -2.02
CA VAL A 198 -29.14 -11.67 -2.38
C VAL A 198 -29.29 -12.52 -1.12
N VAL A 199 -30.42 -13.21 -0.99
CA VAL A 199 -30.73 -14.07 0.15
C VAL A 199 -30.56 -15.53 -0.24
N PHE A 200 -29.77 -16.26 0.52
CA PHE A 200 -29.62 -17.71 0.45
C PHE A 200 -30.18 -18.33 1.73
N VAL A 201 -30.78 -19.52 1.60
CA VAL A 201 -31.27 -20.30 2.74
C VAL A 201 -30.70 -21.70 2.65
N GLY A 202 -30.25 -22.23 3.78
CA GLY A 202 -29.67 -23.56 3.83
C GLY A 202 -29.73 -24.24 5.18
N ASP A 203 -29.11 -25.42 5.19
CA ASP A 203 -28.84 -26.24 6.36
C ASP A 203 -27.55 -27.05 6.13
N GLU A 204 -27.39 -28.20 6.79
CA GLU A 204 -26.21 -29.07 6.65
C GLU A 204 -26.02 -29.62 5.22
N THR A 205 -27.08 -29.63 4.40
CA THR A 205 -27.06 -30.16 3.03
C THR A 205 -26.61 -29.13 1.98
N GLY A 206 -26.59 -27.85 2.31
CA GLY A 206 -26.21 -26.74 1.43
C GLY A 206 -27.21 -25.58 1.47
N TYR A 207 -26.94 -24.55 0.67
CA TYR A 207 -27.69 -23.30 0.56
C TYR A 207 -28.18 -23.09 -0.88
N ALA A 208 -29.38 -22.53 -1.03
CA ALA A 208 -29.99 -22.17 -2.30
C ALA A 208 -30.45 -20.70 -2.28
N GLU A 209 -30.39 -20.03 -3.44
CA GLU A 209 -30.91 -18.67 -3.62
C GLU A 209 -32.43 -18.66 -3.38
N ALA A 210 -32.88 -17.84 -2.43
CA ALA A 210 -34.29 -17.68 -2.05
C ALA A 210 -34.90 -16.38 -2.61
N GLY A 211 -34.08 -15.36 -2.88
CA GLY A 211 -34.53 -14.13 -3.53
C GLY A 211 -33.49 -13.00 -3.53
N THR A 212 -33.89 -11.85 -4.05
CA THR A 212 -33.06 -10.63 -4.10
C THR A 212 -33.83 -9.46 -3.50
N LEU A 213 -33.25 -8.80 -2.50
CA LEU A 213 -33.73 -7.57 -1.90
C LEU A 213 -33.20 -6.37 -2.70
N ARG A 214 -34.07 -5.37 -2.87
CA ARG A 214 -33.76 -4.10 -3.52
C ARG A 214 -34.31 -2.94 -2.68
N PRO A 215 -33.70 -1.76 -2.73
CA PRO A 215 -34.32 -0.54 -2.25
C PRO A 215 -35.48 -0.13 -3.18
N ASP A 216 -36.62 0.31 -2.63
CA ASP A 216 -37.81 0.67 -3.42
C ASP A 216 -37.63 1.93 -4.29
N ASP A 217 -36.73 2.84 -3.90
CA ASP A 217 -36.47 4.13 -4.55
C ASP A 217 -35.03 4.59 -4.25
N ALA A 218 -34.05 3.97 -4.91
CA ALA A 218 -32.65 4.35 -4.84
C ALA A 218 -32.13 4.84 -6.20
N PRO A 219 -31.36 5.95 -6.25
CA PRO A 219 -30.68 6.39 -7.45
C PRO A 219 -29.51 5.46 -7.83
N PRO A 220 -29.05 5.49 -9.10
CA PRO A 220 -27.75 4.91 -9.48
C PRO A 220 -26.61 5.49 -8.62
N GLY A 221 -25.70 4.62 -8.19
CA GLY A 221 -24.62 4.96 -7.25
C GLY A 221 -25.03 5.01 -5.77
N ALA A 222 -26.23 4.54 -5.39
CA ALA A 222 -26.67 4.47 -4.00
C ALA A 222 -25.88 3.46 -3.12
N GLY A 223 -25.33 2.40 -3.69
CA GLY A 223 -24.52 1.40 -2.97
C GLY A 223 -25.31 0.55 -1.97
N PHE A 224 -26.56 0.19 -2.26
CA PHE A 224 -27.31 -0.71 -1.37
C PHE A 224 -26.59 -2.06 -1.21
N GLY A 225 -26.33 -2.47 0.03
CA GLY A 225 -25.53 -3.65 0.33
C GLY A 225 -24.07 -3.38 0.63
N THR A 226 -23.63 -2.12 0.78
CA THR A 226 -22.27 -1.78 1.24
C THR A 226 -21.99 -2.23 2.68
N ALA A 227 -22.98 -2.18 3.56
CA ALA A 227 -22.89 -2.64 4.94
C ALA A 227 -24.23 -3.26 5.36
N MET A 228 -24.21 -4.24 6.25
CA MET A 228 -25.43 -4.87 6.78
C MET A 228 -25.16 -5.52 8.13
N ASP A 229 -26.24 -5.72 8.90
CA ASP A 229 -26.24 -6.47 10.14
C ASP A 229 -27.63 -7.10 10.39
N LEU A 230 -27.68 -8.21 11.14
CA LEU A 230 -28.82 -9.10 11.28
C LEU A 230 -28.90 -9.73 12.68
N GLU A 231 -29.85 -9.25 13.50
CA GLU A 231 -30.18 -9.87 14.80
C GLU A 231 -31.68 -10.13 14.90
N GLY A 232 -32.11 -11.21 15.54
CA GLY A 232 -33.51 -11.40 15.99
C GLY A 232 -34.60 -11.40 14.91
N GLY A 233 -34.25 -11.55 13.62
CA GLY A 233 -35.18 -11.41 12.48
C GLY A 233 -35.35 -9.96 11.98
N LEU A 234 -34.46 -9.06 12.41
CA LEU A 234 -34.33 -7.68 11.96
C LEU A 234 -33.04 -7.54 11.15
N LEU A 235 -33.17 -7.28 9.85
CA LEU A 235 -32.07 -7.08 8.92
C LEU A 235 -31.98 -5.60 8.56
N ALA A 236 -30.82 -4.97 8.74
CA ALA A 236 -30.55 -3.60 8.32
C ALA A 236 -29.49 -3.59 7.21
N ILE A 237 -29.73 -2.86 6.11
CA ILE A 237 -28.83 -2.77 4.96
C ILE A 237 -28.55 -1.31 4.61
N GLY A 238 -27.29 -0.93 4.57
CA GLY A 238 -26.80 0.39 4.20
C GLY A 238 -26.80 0.64 2.70
N ALA A 239 -27.12 1.88 2.32
CA ALA A 239 -27.05 2.44 0.98
C ALA A 239 -26.49 3.87 1.07
N PRO A 240 -25.16 4.06 1.17
CA PRO A 240 -24.53 5.33 1.57
C PRO A 240 -24.61 6.46 0.53
N GLY A 241 -25.13 6.25 -0.68
CA GLY A 241 -25.33 7.35 -1.66
C GLY A 241 -24.06 7.77 -2.42
N GLY A 242 -23.02 6.93 -2.39
CA GLY A 242 -21.67 7.27 -2.83
C GLY A 242 -20.71 7.28 -1.65
N GLY A 243 -19.60 6.56 -1.80
CA GLY A 243 -18.55 6.51 -0.80
C GLY A 243 -17.65 7.75 -0.83
N ILE A 244 -16.91 7.95 0.25
CA ILE A 244 -15.65 8.69 0.20
C ILE A 244 -14.66 7.83 -0.59
N SER A 245 -14.52 8.13 -1.88
CA SER A 245 -13.44 7.54 -2.67
C SER A 245 -12.13 8.16 -2.22
N MET A 246 -11.30 7.37 -1.56
CA MET A 246 -9.97 7.77 -1.08
C MET A 246 -8.90 7.59 -2.18
N ILE A 247 -9.27 7.05 -3.35
CA ILE A 247 -8.37 6.80 -4.48
C ILE A 247 -8.23 8.10 -5.31
N PRO A 248 -7.01 8.69 -5.41
CA PRO A 248 -6.76 9.84 -6.27
C PRO A 248 -7.14 9.54 -7.73
N GLY A 249 -7.68 10.54 -8.44
CA GLY A 249 -8.05 10.40 -9.86
C GLY A 249 -9.43 9.77 -10.12
N THR A 250 -10.06 9.14 -9.14
CA THR A 250 -11.50 8.84 -9.23
C THR A 250 -12.31 10.15 -9.19
N GLY A 251 -13.41 10.21 -9.95
CA GLY A 251 -14.17 11.44 -10.16
C GLY A 251 -14.73 12.07 -8.88
N ALA A 252 -15.05 13.37 -8.93
CA ALA A 252 -15.53 14.15 -7.80
C ALA A 252 -16.62 13.42 -6.98
N PRO A 253 -16.58 13.48 -5.62
CA PRO A 253 -17.41 12.65 -4.77
C PRO A 253 -18.90 12.83 -5.11
N ASN A 254 -19.59 11.70 -5.27
CA ASN A 254 -21.03 11.67 -5.53
C ASN A 254 -21.75 11.98 -4.21
N LEU A 255 -22.02 13.26 -3.96
CA LEU A 255 -22.59 13.79 -2.71
C LEU A 255 -24.11 13.53 -2.61
N GLN A 256 -24.56 12.28 -2.69
CA GLN A 256 -25.99 11.95 -2.51
C GLN A 256 -26.32 11.64 -1.03
N PRO A 257 -27.60 11.79 -0.62
CA PRO A 257 -28.03 11.39 0.72
C PRO A 257 -28.03 9.87 0.88
N GLY A 258 -27.21 9.35 1.81
CA GLY A 258 -27.27 7.95 2.22
C GLY A 258 -28.54 7.59 2.98
N SER A 259 -28.83 6.28 3.07
CA SER A 259 -29.94 5.72 3.85
C SER A 259 -29.65 4.30 4.33
N VAL A 260 -30.40 3.84 5.32
CA VAL A 260 -30.45 2.42 5.71
C VAL A 260 -31.85 1.89 5.45
N HIS A 261 -31.96 0.68 4.92
CA HIS A 261 -33.22 0.00 4.63
C HIS A 261 -33.35 -1.19 5.58
N VAL A 262 -34.53 -1.34 6.17
CA VAL A 262 -34.78 -2.33 7.23
C VAL A 262 -35.79 -3.35 6.72
N PHE A 263 -35.52 -4.62 6.96
CA PHE A 263 -36.37 -5.75 6.61
C PHE A 263 -36.70 -6.56 7.86
N GLY A 264 -37.95 -7.01 7.98
CA GLY A 264 -38.37 -7.97 8.99
C GLY A 264 -38.64 -9.32 8.34
N GLY A 265 -38.11 -10.40 8.92
CA GLY A 265 -38.19 -11.71 8.28
C GLY A 265 -37.32 -12.80 8.91
N GLY A 266 -37.03 -13.80 8.08
CA GLY A 266 -36.29 -15.02 8.40
C GLY A 266 -36.77 -16.18 7.52
N ASP A 267 -36.08 -17.32 7.54
CA ASP A 267 -36.42 -18.50 6.73
C ASP A 267 -36.55 -18.17 5.23
N GLY A 268 -35.64 -17.34 4.71
CA GLY A 268 -35.61 -16.82 3.33
C GLY A 268 -36.66 -15.77 2.98
N THR A 269 -37.60 -15.48 3.89
CA THR A 269 -38.72 -14.58 3.63
C THR A 269 -38.49 -13.25 4.34
N TRP A 270 -38.01 -12.26 3.59
CA TRP A 270 -37.74 -10.91 4.08
C TRP A 270 -38.74 -9.90 3.50
N SER A 271 -39.29 -9.05 4.37
CA SER A 271 -40.29 -8.05 4.00
C SER A 271 -39.81 -6.63 4.37
N PRO A 272 -39.98 -5.61 3.51
CA PRO A 272 -39.61 -4.24 3.84
C PRO A 272 -40.34 -3.75 5.10
N ALA A 273 -39.56 -3.29 6.07
CA ALA A 273 -40.01 -2.84 7.40
C ALA A 273 -39.64 -1.38 7.71
N GLY A 274 -38.93 -0.70 6.82
CA GLY A 274 -38.73 0.75 6.87
C GLY A 274 -37.54 1.24 6.04
N ARG A 275 -37.49 2.56 5.81
CA ARG A 275 -36.31 3.27 5.31
C ARG A 275 -35.91 4.35 6.32
N LEU A 276 -34.67 4.31 6.75
CA LEU A 276 -34.07 5.20 7.73
C LEU A 276 -33.28 6.30 7.01
N ALA A 277 -33.50 7.53 7.41
CA ALA A 277 -32.80 8.72 6.93
C ALA A 277 -32.60 9.70 8.11
N PRO A 278 -31.54 10.52 8.10
CA PRO A 278 -31.34 11.51 9.16
C PRO A 278 -32.27 12.71 8.96
N PRO A 279 -32.51 13.55 9.99
CA PRO A 279 -33.49 14.64 9.91
C PRO A 279 -33.14 15.72 8.89
N ASP A 280 -31.84 15.97 8.68
CA ASP A 280 -31.28 16.75 7.58
C ASP A 280 -30.48 15.80 6.66
N PRO A 281 -31.09 15.31 5.55
CA PRO A 281 -30.47 14.35 4.64
C PRO A 281 -29.52 15.04 3.65
N GLY A 282 -28.53 15.75 4.16
CA GLY A 282 -27.39 16.22 3.37
C GLY A 282 -26.52 15.05 2.87
N PRO A 283 -25.39 15.33 2.20
CA PRO A 283 -24.42 14.30 1.80
C PRO A 283 -23.68 13.79 3.03
N ALA A 284 -24.36 12.95 3.79
CA ALA A 284 -23.95 12.46 5.10
C ALA A 284 -23.40 11.03 5.05
N SER A 285 -23.60 10.33 3.93
CA SER A 285 -23.34 8.90 3.72
C SER A 285 -23.88 7.98 4.83
N LEU A 286 -25.13 8.22 5.26
CA LEU A 286 -25.81 7.35 6.23
C LEU A 286 -25.86 5.91 5.70
N GLY A 287 -25.44 4.96 6.52
CA GLY A 287 -25.36 3.54 6.15
C GLY A 287 -23.99 3.11 5.62
N ALA A 288 -22.95 3.91 5.83
CA ALA A 288 -21.56 3.48 5.61
C ALA A 288 -21.15 2.36 6.60
N GLY A 289 -21.50 2.53 7.87
CA GLY A 289 -21.50 1.46 8.88
C GLY A 289 -22.92 1.25 9.43
N VAL A 290 -23.28 0.00 9.72
CA VAL A 290 -24.60 -0.41 10.20
C VAL A 290 -24.42 -1.45 11.30
N ALA A 291 -25.20 -1.33 12.38
CA ALA A 291 -25.32 -2.37 13.41
C ALA A 291 -26.78 -2.48 13.89
N VAL A 292 -27.17 -3.66 14.33
CA VAL A 292 -28.45 -3.98 14.97
C VAL A 292 -28.17 -4.35 16.43
N SER A 293 -29.04 -3.93 17.34
CA SER A 293 -29.07 -4.51 18.69
C SER A 293 -30.51 -4.60 19.18
N GLY A 294 -31.02 -5.83 19.26
CA GLY A 294 -32.42 -6.13 19.53
C GLY A 294 -33.37 -5.50 18.50
N ASP A 295 -34.19 -4.55 18.96
CA ASP A 295 -35.14 -3.80 18.12
C ASP A 295 -34.60 -2.42 17.67
N GLU A 296 -33.33 -2.11 17.95
CA GLU A 296 -32.69 -0.82 17.61
C GLU A 296 -31.70 -0.97 16.44
N VAL A 297 -31.59 0.07 15.59
CA VAL A 297 -30.64 0.12 14.47
C VAL A 297 -29.72 1.32 14.63
N PHE A 298 -28.41 1.09 14.54
CA PHE A 298 -27.38 2.12 14.57
C PHE A 298 -26.81 2.28 13.15
N ALA A 299 -26.76 3.51 12.66
CA ALA A 299 -26.29 3.81 11.32
C ALA A 299 -25.30 4.97 11.34
N GLY A 300 -24.09 4.70 10.87
CA GLY A 300 -23.03 5.68 10.74
C GLY A 300 -23.18 6.55 9.50
N ALA A 301 -22.84 7.84 9.65
CA ALA A 301 -22.94 8.89 8.65
C ALA A 301 -21.65 9.73 8.65
N PRO A 302 -20.53 9.22 8.09
CA PRO A 302 -19.19 9.77 8.25
C PRO A 302 -18.99 11.16 7.62
N LEU A 303 -19.79 11.53 6.61
CA LEU A 303 -19.67 12.84 5.96
C LEU A 303 -20.52 13.93 6.66
N SER A 304 -21.34 13.55 7.64
CA SER A 304 -22.12 14.51 8.43
C SER A 304 -21.24 15.37 9.35
N ALA A 305 -21.79 16.51 9.79
CA ALA A 305 -21.13 17.43 10.74
C ALA A 305 -19.70 17.82 10.31
N GLU A 306 -19.57 18.44 9.13
CA GLU A 306 -18.28 18.93 8.60
C GLU A 306 -17.23 17.80 8.43
N PHE A 307 -17.67 16.64 7.92
CA PHE A 307 -16.85 15.43 7.77
C PHE A 307 -16.27 14.87 9.09
N THR A 308 -16.80 15.32 10.23
CA THR A 308 -16.53 14.66 11.52
C THR A 308 -17.13 13.27 11.51
N GLY A 309 -18.40 13.17 11.12
CA GLY A 309 -19.22 11.97 11.25
C GLY A 309 -20.21 12.01 12.43
N THR A 310 -21.23 11.16 12.35
CA THR A 310 -22.27 10.97 13.38
C THR A 310 -22.77 9.53 13.30
N VAL A 311 -23.07 8.88 14.43
CA VAL A 311 -23.84 7.64 14.45
C VAL A 311 -25.27 7.95 14.92
N PHE A 312 -26.26 7.60 14.10
CA PHE A 312 -27.67 7.79 14.43
C PHE A 312 -28.26 6.50 14.98
N GLN A 313 -28.93 6.58 16.13
CA GLN A 313 -29.73 5.48 16.68
C GLN A 313 -31.18 5.65 16.23
N PHE A 314 -31.74 4.62 15.62
CA PHE A 314 -33.13 4.54 15.18
C PHE A 314 -33.91 3.55 16.03
N THR A 315 -35.11 3.96 16.44
CA THR A 315 -36.05 3.13 17.21
C THR A 315 -37.45 3.27 16.63
N ARG A 316 -38.30 2.24 16.80
CA ARG A 316 -39.72 2.32 16.42
C ARG A 316 -40.48 3.27 17.35
N SER A 317 -41.24 4.21 16.79
CA SER A 317 -42.01 5.22 17.50
C SER A 317 -43.20 4.59 18.25
N PRO A 318 -43.33 4.83 19.57
CA PRO A 318 -44.51 4.44 20.34
C PRO A 318 -45.80 5.11 19.85
N GLU A 319 -45.70 6.34 19.32
CA GLU A 319 -46.84 7.12 18.84
C GLU A 319 -47.37 6.60 17.49
N GLY A 320 -46.48 6.06 16.65
CA GLY A 320 -46.80 5.38 15.39
C GLY A 320 -47.27 3.93 15.56
N GLY A 321 -47.71 3.53 16.76
CA GLY A 321 -48.15 2.16 17.05
C GLY A 321 -47.03 1.11 16.95
N GLY A 322 -45.76 1.52 16.98
CA GLY A 322 -44.60 0.65 16.84
C GLY A 322 -44.23 0.28 15.40
N THR A 323 -44.78 0.93 14.37
CA THR A 323 -44.47 0.61 12.95
C THR A 323 -43.66 1.68 12.21
N GLU A 324 -43.49 2.87 12.77
CA GLU A 324 -42.75 3.98 12.16
C GLU A 324 -41.38 4.13 12.83
N TRP A 325 -40.31 4.37 12.06
CA TRP A 325 -38.96 4.55 12.61
C TRP A 325 -38.63 6.02 12.85
N THR A 326 -37.99 6.31 13.98
CA THR A 326 -37.57 7.66 14.38
C THR A 326 -36.14 7.67 14.88
N VAL A 327 -35.41 8.77 14.64
CA VAL A 327 -34.10 9.01 15.26
C VAL A 327 -34.28 9.27 16.75
N ALA A 328 -33.77 8.37 17.58
CA ALA A 328 -33.77 8.49 19.04
C ALA A 328 -32.59 9.32 19.53
N ASN A 329 -31.40 9.11 18.97
CA ASN A 329 -30.16 9.81 19.35
C ASN A 329 -29.26 10.07 18.14
N ALA A 330 -28.44 11.12 18.24
CA ALA A 330 -27.32 11.39 17.34
C ALA A 330 -26.03 11.42 18.18
N ILE A 331 -25.21 10.38 18.03
CA ILE A 331 -24.05 10.09 18.87
C ILE A 331 -22.78 10.60 18.17
N ARG A 332 -21.91 11.26 18.93
CA ARG A 332 -20.66 11.89 18.47
C ARG A 332 -19.60 11.83 19.57
N PRO A 333 -18.30 11.81 19.23
CA PRO A 333 -17.23 11.89 20.22
C PRO A 333 -17.23 13.24 20.95
N GLU A 334 -16.78 13.24 22.21
CA GLU A 334 -16.69 14.43 23.06
C GLU A 334 -15.64 15.44 22.56
N SER A 335 -14.66 14.97 21.80
CA SER A 335 -13.62 15.78 21.13
C SER A 335 -13.53 15.38 19.65
N PRO A 336 -14.38 15.95 18.79
CA PRO A 336 -14.42 15.59 17.37
C PRO A 336 -13.20 16.11 16.61
N ALA A 337 -12.63 15.23 15.78
CA ALA A 337 -11.69 15.63 14.73
C ALA A 337 -12.43 15.78 13.40
N THR A 338 -12.11 16.84 12.66
CA THR A 338 -12.60 17.06 11.28
C THR A 338 -12.02 16.00 10.34
N MET A 339 -12.78 15.61 9.30
CA MET A 339 -12.39 14.57 8.34
C MET A 339 -12.00 13.23 8.98
N SER A 340 -12.56 12.90 10.14
CA SER A 340 -12.14 11.72 10.92
C SER A 340 -12.81 10.42 10.48
N GLY A 341 -13.91 10.49 9.74
CA GLY A 341 -14.64 9.30 9.28
C GLY A 341 -15.38 8.56 10.40
N PHE A 342 -15.77 9.27 11.47
CA PHE A 342 -16.49 8.66 12.60
C PHE A 342 -17.80 8.01 12.14
N GLY A 343 -17.92 6.70 12.38
CA GLY A 343 -19.08 5.92 11.94
C GLY A 343 -18.94 5.29 10.56
N MET A 344 -17.73 5.16 10.02
CA MET A 344 -17.52 4.22 8.90
C MET A 344 -17.65 2.76 9.33
N ALA A 345 -17.17 2.42 10.53
CA ALA A 345 -17.40 1.13 11.16
C ALA A 345 -18.18 1.34 12.47
N VAL A 346 -19.21 0.53 12.70
CA VAL A 346 -20.12 0.61 13.85
C VAL A 346 -20.47 -0.82 14.26
N ALA A 347 -20.37 -1.14 15.55
CA ALA A 347 -20.86 -2.39 16.12
C ALA A 347 -21.56 -2.11 17.47
N ALA A 348 -22.57 -2.90 17.83
CA ALA A 348 -23.41 -2.67 18.99
C ALA A 348 -23.70 -3.97 19.75
N SER A 349 -23.72 -3.91 21.08
CA SER A 349 -24.15 -5.03 21.93
C SER A 349 -24.85 -4.50 23.19
N GLY A 350 -26.18 -4.52 23.18
CA GLY A 350 -27.02 -4.07 24.28
C GLY A 350 -26.86 -2.58 24.59
N ASP A 351 -26.31 -2.26 25.75
CA ASP A 351 -26.08 -0.87 26.19
C ASP A 351 -24.72 -0.31 25.75
N ASP A 352 -23.92 -1.04 24.96
CA ASP A 352 -22.60 -0.62 24.48
C ASP A 352 -22.55 -0.52 22.95
N ILE A 353 -21.84 0.48 22.43
CA ILE A 353 -21.47 0.59 21.02
C ILE A 353 -19.98 0.90 20.86
N VAL A 354 -19.39 0.38 19.79
CA VAL A 354 -18.02 0.68 19.35
C VAL A 354 -18.08 1.31 17.97
N VAL A 355 -17.31 2.38 17.78
CA VAL A 355 -17.33 3.19 16.55
C VAL A 355 -15.91 3.48 16.08
N GLY A 356 -15.61 3.14 14.83
CA GLY A 356 -14.35 3.40 14.16
C GLY A 356 -14.26 4.82 13.58
N THR A 357 -13.04 5.34 13.48
CA THR A 357 -12.75 6.67 12.89
C THR A 357 -11.42 6.69 12.12
N PRO A 358 -11.22 5.80 11.13
CA PRO A 358 -9.90 5.49 10.57
C PRO A 358 -9.24 6.60 9.74
N LEU A 359 -9.94 7.72 9.47
CA LEU A 359 -9.38 8.88 8.76
C LEU A 359 -8.83 9.97 9.70
N ALA A 360 -9.05 9.83 11.00
CA ALA A 360 -8.58 10.78 12.01
C ALA A 360 -7.06 11.04 11.89
N GLY A 361 -6.65 12.30 12.07
CA GLY A 361 -5.23 12.68 12.06
C GLY A 361 -4.52 12.53 10.71
N GLY A 362 -5.24 12.43 9.59
CA GLY A 362 -4.65 12.12 8.28
C GLY A 362 -4.44 10.62 8.10
N SER A 363 -5.51 9.85 8.30
CA SER A 363 -5.51 8.38 8.26
C SER A 363 -4.70 7.67 9.36
N MET A 364 -4.31 8.35 10.44
CA MET A 364 -3.75 7.74 11.66
C MET A 364 -4.79 6.99 12.50
N GLY A 365 -6.07 7.22 12.22
CA GLY A 365 -7.20 6.49 12.76
C GLY A 365 -7.48 6.65 14.25
N GLY A 366 -8.41 5.85 14.74
CA GLY A 366 -8.89 5.85 16.12
C GLY A 366 -10.20 5.07 16.27
N GLY A 367 -10.63 4.87 17.51
CA GLY A 367 -11.95 4.32 17.82
C GLY A 367 -12.52 4.90 19.11
N PHE A 368 -13.82 4.69 19.34
CA PHE A 368 -14.53 5.15 20.53
C PHE A 368 -15.50 4.07 21.00
N ALA A 369 -15.66 3.96 22.33
CA ALA A 369 -16.79 3.24 22.91
C ALA A 369 -17.75 4.21 23.59
N PHE A 370 -19.05 4.00 23.38
CA PHE A 370 -20.11 4.72 24.09
C PHE A 370 -21.00 3.72 24.83
N ARG A 371 -21.50 4.15 25.98
CA ARG A 371 -22.42 3.37 26.80
C ARG A 371 -23.71 4.15 27.06
N ARG A 372 -24.83 3.45 26.99
CA ARG A 372 -26.15 3.93 27.39
C ARG A 372 -26.27 3.90 28.91
N ASN A 373 -26.82 4.95 29.49
CA ASN A 373 -27.22 4.96 30.90
C ASN A 373 -28.69 4.53 31.07
N ALA A 374 -29.11 4.30 32.32
CA ALA A 374 -30.49 3.90 32.65
C ALA A 374 -31.59 4.94 32.28
N ALA A 375 -31.22 6.14 31.84
CA ALA A 375 -32.14 7.14 31.29
C ALA A 375 -32.16 7.14 29.74
N GLY A 376 -31.49 6.18 29.10
CA GLY A 376 -31.44 5.99 27.65
C GLY A 376 -30.42 6.86 26.92
N ALA A 377 -29.63 7.68 27.63
CA ALA A 377 -28.67 8.61 27.03
C ALA A 377 -27.27 7.99 26.92
N TRP A 378 -26.61 8.23 25.79
CA TRP A 378 -25.27 7.74 25.46
C TRP A 378 -24.18 8.69 26.00
N ARG A 379 -23.09 8.11 26.52
CA ARG A 379 -21.87 8.82 26.95
C ARG A 379 -20.64 8.09 26.42
N GLN A 380 -19.61 8.83 26.00
CA GLN A 380 -18.31 8.23 25.66
C GLN A 380 -17.68 7.63 26.93
N VAL A 381 -17.29 6.37 26.87
CA VAL A 381 -16.68 5.63 27.99
C VAL A 381 -15.23 5.24 27.74
N ALA A 382 -14.81 5.12 26.48
CA ALA A 382 -13.42 4.96 26.11
C ALA A 382 -13.11 5.67 24.79
N THR A 383 -11.83 6.03 24.62
CA THR A 383 -11.21 6.28 23.32
C THR A 383 -10.22 5.16 23.10
N PHE A 384 -10.37 4.43 22.01
CA PHE A 384 -9.45 3.38 21.59
C PHE A 384 -8.37 3.99 20.71
N GLY A 385 -7.14 3.92 21.18
CA GLY A 385 -5.95 4.35 20.45
C GLY A 385 -4.71 3.73 21.11
N PRO A 386 -3.72 3.24 20.34
CA PRO A 386 -2.61 2.46 20.90
C PRO A 386 -1.47 3.31 21.49
N GLY A 387 -1.70 4.62 21.73
CA GLY A 387 -0.68 5.56 22.20
C GLY A 387 0.37 5.95 21.13
N ARG A 388 0.35 5.29 19.97
CA ARG A 388 1.09 5.63 18.74
C ARG A 388 0.12 5.62 17.55
N SER A 389 0.53 6.20 16.41
CA SER A 389 -0.28 6.22 15.19
C SER A 389 -0.08 4.95 14.37
N PHE A 390 -1.17 4.40 13.82
CA PHE A 390 -1.13 3.34 12.80
C PHE A 390 -2.08 3.70 11.67
N ALA A 391 -1.71 3.44 10.42
CA ALA A 391 -2.59 3.76 9.31
C ALA A 391 -3.92 2.98 9.42
N PHE A 392 -5.03 3.69 9.24
CA PHE A 392 -6.39 3.13 9.19
C PHE A 392 -6.86 2.38 10.45
N TYR A 393 -6.36 2.74 11.65
CA TYR A 393 -6.86 2.21 12.92
C TYR A 393 -8.37 2.48 13.07
N GLY A 394 -9.18 1.45 13.31
CA GLY A 394 -10.63 1.55 13.40
C GLY A 394 -11.37 1.39 12.09
N SER A 395 -10.76 0.83 11.04
CA SER A 395 -11.46 0.51 9.79
C SER A 395 -12.50 -0.60 9.93
N ALA A 396 -12.32 -1.50 10.89
CA ALA A 396 -13.33 -2.48 11.28
C ALA A 396 -13.45 -2.53 12.80
N VAL A 397 -14.65 -2.77 13.31
CA VAL A 397 -14.95 -2.91 14.73
C VAL A 397 -15.99 -4.01 14.94
N ALA A 398 -15.88 -4.75 16.04
CA ALA A 398 -16.85 -5.75 16.45
C ALA A 398 -16.97 -5.79 17.98
N ILE A 399 -18.12 -6.22 18.51
CA ILE A 399 -18.39 -6.30 19.95
C ILE A 399 -19.39 -7.43 20.24
N GLU A 400 -19.07 -8.27 21.22
CA GLU A 400 -19.98 -9.25 21.82
C GLU A 400 -19.85 -9.16 23.35
N ASP A 401 -20.96 -8.93 24.06
CA ASP A 401 -21.05 -8.86 25.53
C ASP A 401 -20.04 -7.92 26.22
N ASP A 402 -18.83 -8.41 26.50
CA ASP A 402 -17.76 -7.71 27.20
C ASP A 402 -16.39 -7.81 26.51
N VAL A 403 -16.36 -8.25 25.25
CA VAL A 403 -15.21 -8.25 24.34
C VAL A 403 -15.49 -7.31 23.17
N ALA A 404 -14.54 -6.45 22.84
CA ALA A 404 -14.56 -5.61 21.65
C ALA A 404 -13.25 -5.72 20.89
N VAL A 405 -13.31 -5.63 19.57
CA VAL A 405 -12.14 -5.69 18.69
C VAL A 405 -12.13 -4.47 17.80
N VAL A 406 -10.96 -3.86 17.63
CA VAL A 406 -10.73 -2.73 16.72
C VAL A 406 -9.59 -3.09 15.77
N GLY A 407 -9.91 -3.20 14.48
CA GLY A 407 -8.93 -3.55 13.45
C GLY A 407 -8.08 -2.37 13.02
N ALA A 408 -6.79 -2.61 12.76
CA ALA A 408 -5.85 -1.65 12.23
C ALA A 408 -5.05 -2.29 11.09
N PRO A 409 -5.61 -2.36 9.85
CA PRO A 409 -4.96 -3.01 8.72
C PRO A 409 -3.65 -2.35 8.28
N GLY A 410 -3.40 -1.07 8.62
CA GLY A 410 -2.12 -0.39 8.41
C GLY A 410 -1.19 -0.36 9.62
N ALA A 411 -1.42 -1.23 10.62
CA ALA A 411 -0.42 -1.50 11.66
C ALA A 411 0.70 -2.39 11.12
N ASP A 412 1.87 -2.34 11.77
CA ASP A 412 3.03 -3.20 11.52
C ASP A 412 3.39 -3.29 10.02
N PHE A 413 3.66 -2.13 9.41
CA PHE A 413 3.93 -1.96 7.96
C PHE A 413 2.89 -2.64 7.05
N PHE A 414 1.62 -2.52 7.45
CA PHE A 414 0.47 -3.16 6.82
C PHE A 414 0.42 -4.69 6.91
N GLU A 415 1.17 -5.37 7.78
CA GLU A 415 0.79 -6.75 8.14
C GLU A 415 -0.55 -6.80 8.89
N GLY A 416 -0.91 -5.70 9.56
CA GLY A 416 -2.22 -5.49 10.16
C GLY A 416 -2.39 -6.17 11.52
N THR A 417 -3.10 -5.52 12.43
CA THR A 417 -3.23 -5.94 13.84
C THR A 417 -4.60 -5.63 14.41
N GLY A 418 -5.24 -6.65 15.00
CA GLY A 418 -6.49 -6.50 15.73
C GLY A 418 -6.23 -6.18 17.20
N PHE A 419 -6.80 -5.09 17.72
CA PHE A 419 -6.68 -4.69 19.12
C PHE A 419 -7.89 -5.17 19.90
N VAL A 420 -7.67 -6.00 20.92
CA VAL A 420 -8.75 -6.61 21.72
C VAL A 420 -8.88 -5.88 23.05
N PHE A 421 -10.11 -5.47 23.36
CA PHE A 421 -10.49 -4.75 24.55
C PHE A 421 -11.51 -5.54 25.36
N ARG A 422 -11.41 -5.46 26.68
CA ARG A 422 -12.33 -6.09 27.62
C ARG A 422 -13.01 -5.05 28.51
N ARG A 423 -14.30 -5.23 28.72
CA ARG A 423 -15.16 -4.31 29.49
C ARG A 423 -14.87 -4.43 30.98
N THR A 424 -14.51 -3.33 31.64
CA THR A 424 -14.20 -3.28 33.07
C THR A 424 -15.07 -2.26 33.79
N GLY A 425 -16.15 -2.75 34.41
CA GLY A 425 -17.17 -1.90 35.01
C GLY A 425 -17.82 -1.01 33.95
N ASP A 426 -17.71 0.31 34.12
CA ASP A 426 -18.25 1.31 33.19
C ASP A 426 -17.36 1.55 31.94
N GLY A 427 -16.09 1.12 31.95
CA GLY A 427 -15.10 1.40 30.90
C GLY A 427 -14.61 0.16 30.15
N TRP A 428 -13.52 0.36 29.40
CA TRP A 428 -12.84 -0.67 28.60
C TRP A 428 -11.33 -0.59 28.80
N GLU A 429 -10.69 -1.74 28.95
CA GLU A 429 -9.23 -1.90 29.09
C GLU A 429 -8.69 -2.76 27.94
N ALA A 430 -7.45 -2.51 27.49
CA ALA A 430 -6.81 -3.36 26.49
C ALA A 430 -6.49 -4.74 27.10
N GLU A 431 -6.96 -5.82 26.47
CA GLU A 431 -6.69 -7.20 26.87
C GLU A 431 -5.49 -7.79 26.11
N GLY A 432 -5.26 -7.37 24.87
CA GLY A 432 -4.12 -7.75 24.07
C GLY A 432 -4.28 -7.39 22.59
N THR A 433 -3.40 -7.95 21.75
CA THR A 433 -3.51 -7.91 20.30
C THR A 433 -3.66 -9.32 19.74
N ILE A 434 -4.30 -9.41 18.58
CA ILE A 434 -4.30 -10.58 17.71
C ILE A 434 -3.65 -10.18 16.38
N ILE A 435 -2.87 -11.09 15.84
CA ILE A 435 -2.05 -10.90 14.64
C ILE A 435 -2.09 -12.18 13.81
N ASP A 436 -1.93 -12.05 12.50
CA ASP A 436 -1.54 -13.17 11.67
C ASP A 436 -0.05 -13.44 11.88
N ASP A 437 0.24 -14.56 12.54
CA ASP A 437 1.58 -15.14 12.77
C ASP A 437 2.00 -16.10 11.65
N ALA A 438 1.20 -16.29 10.58
CA ALA A 438 1.57 -17.14 9.45
C ALA A 438 2.92 -16.67 8.90
N ALA A 439 3.89 -17.58 8.98
CA ALA A 439 5.30 -17.25 9.05
C ALA A 439 5.78 -16.41 7.86
N GLY A 440 6.78 -15.56 8.11
CA GLY A 440 7.67 -15.15 7.03
C GLY A 440 8.36 -16.38 6.41
N LEU A 441 9.04 -16.17 5.29
CA LEU A 441 9.87 -17.23 4.70
C LEU A 441 10.95 -17.65 5.74
N ASP A 442 11.07 -18.95 6.00
CA ASP A 442 12.15 -19.47 6.87
C ASP A 442 13.52 -19.20 6.23
N ALA A 443 14.51 -18.84 7.04
CA ALA A 443 15.88 -18.63 6.56
C ALA A 443 16.46 -19.91 5.92
N VAL A 444 17.00 -19.80 4.71
CA VAL A 444 17.66 -20.90 4.00
C VAL A 444 19.16 -20.77 4.19
N LEU A 445 19.70 -21.46 5.20
CA LEU A 445 21.11 -21.44 5.58
C LEU A 445 21.79 -22.81 5.37
N GLY A 446 23.10 -22.87 5.63
CA GLY A 446 23.90 -24.10 5.56
C GLY A 446 24.42 -24.42 4.16
N GLY A 447 24.60 -23.42 3.31
CA GLY A 447 25.19 -23.54 1.97
C GLY A 447 24.18 -23.70 0.83
N GLU A 448 24.72 -23.81 -0.38
CA GLU A 448 24.01 -23.67 -1.67
C GLU A 448 22.88 -24.71 -1.89
N ARG A 449 21.86 -24.30 -2.63
CA ARG A 449 20.74 -25.11 -3.13
C ARG A 449 20.70 -24.96 -4.63
N GLU A 450 21.03 -26.04 -5.31
CA GLU A 450 21.00 -26.10 -6.77
C GLU A 450 19.56 -25.94 -7.28
N CYS A 451 19.40 -25.10 -8.30
CA CYS A 451 18.18 -24.98 -9.10
C CYS A 451 17.99 -26.26 -9.95
N GLU A 452 17.16 -27.17 -9.45
CA GLU A 452 16.82 -28.44 -10.10
C GLU A 452 15.34 -28.47 -10.47
N ASP A 453 15.01 -29.00 -11.64
CA ASP A 453 13.64 -29.09 -12.18
C ASP A 453 12.82 -27.77 -12.12
N GLY A 454 13.51 -26.62 -12.15
CA GLY A 454 12.93 -25.27 -12.15
C GLY A 454 12.73 -24.65 -10.75
N SER A 455 13.24 -25.26 -9.67
CA SER A 455 13.14 -24.71 -8.33
C SER A 455 14.40 -24.90 -7.47
N ALA A 456 14.64 -23.94 -6.57
CA ALA A 456 15.59 -24.04 -5.47
C ALA A 456 14.89 -23.64 -4.17
N ALA A 457 14.83 -24.54 -3.18
CA ALA A 457 14.19 -24.33 -1.87
C ALA A 457 12.72 -23.84 -1.90
N GLY A 458 11.99 -24.04 -2.99
CA GLY A 458 10.59 -23.61 -3.16
C GLY A 458 10.41 -22.34 -4.01
N PHE A 459 11.49 -21.62 -4.31
CA PHE A 459 11.50 -20.50 -5.25
C PHE A 459 11.63 -21.01 -6.69
N ALA A 460 11.04 -20.32 -7.66
CA ALA A 460 11.20 -20.65 -9.07
C ALA A 460 12.53 -20.11 -9.62
N CYS A 461 13.22 -20.85 -10.49
CA CYS A 461 14.53 -20.44 -10.98
C CYS A 461 14.91 -21.08 -12.33
N SER A 462 15.90 -20.49 -12.99
CA SER A 462 16.58 -21.07 -14.15
C SER A 462 18.04 -20.60 -14.19
N GLU A 463 18.99 -21.53 -14.22
CA GLU A 463 20.45 -21.28 -14.28
C GLU A 463 21.01 -20.35 -13.18
N VAL A 464 20.27 -20.13 -12.09
CA VAL A 464 20.69 -19.38 -10.89
C VAL A 464 20.38 -20.22 -9.65
N ASP A 465 21.39 -20.44 -8.82
CA ASP A 465 21.32 -21.22 -7.58
C ASP A 465 21.12 -20.31 -6.36
N LEU A 466 20.46 -20.83 -5.32
CA LEU A 466 20.27 -20.12 -4.05
C LEU A 466 21.41 -20.47 -3.09
N VAL A 467 22.29 -19.52 -2.79
CA VAL A 467 23.41 -19.73 -1.84
C VAL A 467 22.90 -19.67 -0.41
N SER A 468 22.09 -18.66 -0.09
CA SER A 468 21.31 -18.56 1.15
C SER A 468 20.17 -17.53 1.02
N PHE A 469 19.24 -17.55 1.97
CA PHE A 469 18.21 -16.52 2.12
C PHE A 469 18.04 -16.18 3.61
N VAL A 470 17.94 -14.89 3.92
CA VAL A 470 17.72 -14.38 5.28
C VAL A 470 16.51 -13.44 5.29
N PRO A 471 15.44 -13.76 6.03
CA PRO A 471 14.23 -12.94 6.04
C PRO A 471 14.46 -11.62 6.78
N THR A 472 13.68 -10.58 6.45
CA THR A 472 13.85 -9.23 7.02
C THR A 472 13.80 -9.19 8.56
N GLY A 473 13.05 -10.10 9.19
CA GLY A 473 13.01 -10.25 10.65
C GLY A 473 14.33 -10.70 11.29
N ASP A 474 15.09 -11.56 10.60
CA ASP A 474 16.41 -12.01 11.05
C ASP A 474 17.52 -10.96 10.77
N LEU A 475 17.19 -9.91 10.00
CA LEU A 475 18.04 -8.77 9.65
C LEU A 475 17.74 -7.51 10.50
N GLY A 476 17.09 -7.69 11.65
CA GLY A 476 16.74 -6.63 12.61
C GLY A 476 15.38 -5.96 12.40
N GLY A 477 14.60 -6.35 11.39
CA GLY A 477 13.29 -5.76 11.13
C GLY A 477 12.21 -6.18 12.13
N GLU A 478 11.37 -5.23 12.57
CA GLU A 478 10.11 -5.56 13.25
C GLU A 478 9.10 -6.25 12.31
N ARG A 479 7.96 -6.74 12.84
CA ARG A 479 6.90 -7.38 12.05
C ARG A 479 6.45 -6.49 10.89
N GLY A 480 6.46 -7.06 9.68
CA GLY A 480 6.10 -6.39 8.43
C GLY A 480 7.15 -5.44 7.86
N MET A 481 8.29 -5.24 8.53
CA MET A 481 9.36 -4.35 8.07
C MET A 481 9.71 -4.60 6.60
N ILE A 482 9.83 -3.52 5.85
CA ILE A 482 10.17 -3.57 4.43
C ILE A 482 11.65 -3.18 4.20
N ALA A 483 12.31 -3.96 3.34
CA ALA A 483 13.60 -3.67 2.74
C ALA A 483 13.44 -2.80 1.49
N ASN A 484 14.52 -2.13 1.08
CA ASN A 484 14.61 -1.34 -0.15
C ASN A 484 15.99 -1.53 -0.82
N ASP A 485 16.66 -0.48 -1.30
CA ASP A 485 17.92 -0.62 -2.04
C ASP A 485 19.02 -1.33 -1.25
N LEU A 486 20.01 -1.84 -1.98
CA LEU A 486 21.15 -2.53 -1.42
C LEU A 486 22.43 -2.18 -2.18
N TRP A 487 23.55 -2.27 -1.48
CA TRP A 487 24.87 -2.25 -2.09
C TRP A 487 25.78 -3.30 -1.46
N GLY A 488 26.88 -3.62 -2.14
CA GLY A 488 27.93 -4.47 -1.60
C GLY A 488 29.19 -3.68 -1.29
N TRP A 489 29.95 -4.16 -0.31
CA TRP A 489 31.32 -3.71 -0.06
C TRP A 489 32.24 -4.90 0.10
N THR A 490 33.35 -4.90 -0.64
CA THR A 490 34.46 -5.84 -0.45
C THR A 490 35.56 -5.10 0.30
N ASP A 491 35.85 -5.54 1.53
CA ASP A 491 36.90 -4.95 2.37
C ASP A 491 38.27 -5.11 1.70
N PRO A 492 38.96 -4.01 1.29
CA PRO A 492 40.21 -4.09 0.57
C PRO A 492 41.40 -4.61 1.41
N GLU A 493 41.26 -4.69 2.74
CA GLU A 493 42.31 -5.26 3.62
C GLU A 493 42.12 -6.76 3.87
N SER A 494 40.87 -7.22 4.02
CA SER A 494 40.59 -8.62 4.39
C SER A 494 40.00 -9.48 3.27
N GLY A 495 39.49 -8.88 2.19
CA GLY A 495 38.73 -9.57 1.14
C GLY A 495 37.40 -10.14 1.65
N ARG A 496 36.82 -9.56 2.71
CA ARG A 496 35.50 -9.96 3.23
C ARG A 496 34.44 -9.17 2.48
N GLU A 497 33.39 -9.86 2.05
CA GLU A 497 32.26 -9.27 1.34
C GLU A 497 31.13 -8.99 2.34
N TYR A 498 30.45 -7.85 2.20
CA TYR A 498 29.35 -7.44 3.08
C TYR A 498 28.19 -6.91 2.24
N ALA A 499 26.96 -7.32 2.58
CA ALA A 499 25.76 -6.64 2.10
C ALA A 499 25.43 -5.46 3.01
N ILE A 500 25.08 -4.34 2.39
CA ILE A 500 24.57 -3.15 3.03
C ILE A 500 23.17 -2.95 2.47
N MET A 501 22.13 -3.22 3.24
CA MET A 501 20.75 -3.21 2.77
C MET A 501 19.94 -2.16 3.53
N GLY A 502 19.18 -1.34 2.82
CA GLY A 502 18.27 -0.39 3.44
C GLY A 502 16.98 -1.08 3.91
N ARG A 503 16.39 -0.50 4.95
CA ARG A 503 15.05 -0.82 5.46
C ARG A 503 14.27 0.48 5.62
N ALA A 504 12.95 0.39 5.81
CA ALA A 504 12.17 1.61 6.02
C ALA A 504 12.62 2.41 7.27
N ASP A 505 13.23 1.76 8.25
CA ASP A 505 13.64 2.31 9.56
C ASP A 505 15.16 2.50 9.75
N GLY A 506 16.00 2.22 8.76
CA GLY A 506 17.45 2.35 8.86
C GLY A 506 18.22 1.59 7.78
N THR A 507 19.49 1.28 8.06
CA THR A 507 20.36 0.47 7.20
C THR A 507 20.91 -0.71 7.99
N THR A 508 20.82 -1.92 7.44
CA THR A 508 21.33 -3.16 8.05
C THR A 508 22.61 -3.61 7.36
N PHE A 509 23.56 -4.15 8.13
CA PHE A 509 24.86 -4.63 7.68
C PHE A 509 24.98 -6.14 7.90
N VAL A 510 25.34 -6.87 6.84
CA VAL A 510 25.43 -8.33 6.86
C VAL A 510 26.80 -8.78 6.33
N ASP A 511 27.51 -9.58 7.11
CA ASP A 511 28.76 -10.23 6.69
C ASP A 511 28.47 -11.45 5.80
N LEU A 512 29.08 -11.48 4.61
CA LEU A 512 28.99 -12.55 3.63
C LEU A 512 30.30 -13.37 3.52
N SER A 513 31.21 -13.27 4.49
CA SER A 513 32.45 -14.07 4.56
C SER A 513 32.21 -15.59 4.46
N ASP A 514 31.04 -16.06 4.90
CA ASP A 514 30.44 -17.33 4.50
C ASP A 514 29.06 -17.04 3.89
N PRO A 515 28.92 -16.95 2.55
CA PRO A 515 27.67 -16.57 1.93
C PRO A 515 26.58 -17.65 2.06
N GLY A 516 26.95 -18.86 2.50
CA GLY A 516 26.00 -19.92 2.86
C GLY A 516 25.44 -19.79 4.28
N ASN A 517 26.02 -18.92 5.11
CA ASN A 517 25.59 -18.61 6.47
C ASN A 517 25.83 -17.10 6.80
N PRO A 518 25.14 -16.16 6.13
CA PRO A 518 25.33 -14.73 6.38
C PRO A 518 25.10 -14.34 7.84
N VAL A 519 25.85 -13.36 8.33
CA VAL A 519 25.76 -12.89 9.73
C VAL A 519 25.30 -11.44 9.77
N TYR A 520 24.08 -11.21 10.26
CA TYR A 520 23.59 -9.87 10.61
C TYR A 520 24.50 -9.27 11.69
N LEU A 521 25.25 -8.22 11.34
CA LEU A 521 26.21 -7.57 12.24
C LEU A 521 25.55 -6.49 13.11
N GLY A 522 24.50 -5.84 12.61
CA GLY A 522 23.91 -4.67 13.22
C GLY A 522 23.38 -3.66 12.21
N GLU A 523 22.96 -2.51 12.72
CA GLU A 523 22.19 -1.52 11.96
C GLU A 523 22.59 -0.08 12.30
N MET A 524 22.52 0.81 11.31
CA MET A 524 22.56 2.26 11.51
C MET A 524 21.12 2.79 11.50
N LEU A 525 20.75 3.54 12.54
CA LEU A 525 19.41 4.13 12.67
C LEU A 525 19.25 5.40 11.83
N LEU A 526 17.99 5.82 11.66
CA LEU A 526 17.63 7.09 11.02
C LEU A 526 18.31 8.30 11.68
N THR A 527 18.64 9.31 10.87
CA THR A 527 18.97 10.67 11.34
C THR A 527 17.90 11.19 12.34
N GLU A 528 18.32 11.83 13.43
CA GLU A 528 17.39 12.33 14.46
C GLU A 528 16.36 13.30 13.85
N GLY A 529 15.08 12.97 13.98
CA GLY A 529 13.97 13.76 13.44
C GLY A 529 13.57 13.42 12.00
N ALA A 530 14.24 12.47 11.35
CA ALA A 530 13.76 11.86 10.11
C ALA A 530 12.58 10.90 10.37
N THR A 531 11.82 10.59 9.32
CA THR A 531 10.72 9.63 9.34
C THR A 531 11.09 8.34 8.59
N ALA A 532 10.52 7.21 9.03
CA ALA A 532 10.63 5.97 8.29
C ALA A 532 9.95 6.12 6.91
N ASN A 533 10.60 5.61 5.85
CA ASN A 533 10.10 5.67 4.49
C ASN A 533 10.66 4.50 3.66
N MET A 534 9.88 3.99 2.71
CA MET A 534 10.24 2.89 1.83
C MET A 534 11.35 3.22 0.84
N TRP A 535 11.55 4.47 0.44
CA TRP A 535 12.64 4.85 -0.46
C TRP A 535 13.90 5.24 0.32
N ARG A 536 14.92 4.40 0.22
CA ARG A 536 16.32 4.71 0.55
C ARG A 536 17.21 4.16 -0.55
N ASP A 537 18.33 4.81 -0.74
CA ASP A 537 19.36 4.38 -1.68
C ASP A 537 20.73 4.45 -1.01
N ILE A 538 21.60 3.50 -1.37
CA ILE A 538 22.91 3.28 -0.77
C ILE A 538 23.96 3.13 -1.86
N LYS A 539 25.05 3.91 -1.78
CA LYS A 539 26.27 3.66 -2.55
C LYS A 539 27.51 3.75 -1.66
N VAL A 540 28.59 3.14 -2.13
CA VAL A 540 29.85 3.05 -1.39
C VAL A 540 30.96 3.75 -2.17
N TYR A 541 31.81 4.50 -1.47
CA TYR A 541 33.06 5.02 -1.97
C TYR A 541 34.19 4.69 -1.00
N GLU A 542 35.29 4.13 -1.50
CA GLU A 542 36.40 3.58 -0.70
C GLU A 542 35.93 2.62 0.42
N ASN A 543 35.83 3.11 1.66
CA ASN A 543 35.35 2.33 2.82
C ASN A 543 34.15 3.00 3.50
N HIS A 544 33.38 3.82 2.78
CA HIS A 544 32.31 4.64 3.32
C HIS A 544 31.01 4.39 2.55
N ALA A 545 29.95 4.04 3.27
CA ALA A 545 28.60 4.00 2.72
C ALA A 545 27.92 5.36 2.88
N TYR A 546 27.21 5.79 1.84
CA TYR A 546 26.44 7.01 1.80
C TYR A 546 24.98 6.63 1.60
N VAL A 547 24.12 7.07 2.52
CA VAL A 547 22.70 6.67 2.55
C VAL A 547 21.82 7.91 2.45
N VAL A 548 20.90 7.91 1.49
CA VAL A 548 19.84 8.92 1.34
C VAL A 548 18.46 8.30 1.55
N ALA A 549 17.45 9.14 1.67
CA ALA A 549 16.06 8.71 1.82
C ALA A 549 15.10 9.76 1.26
N ASP A 550 14.11 9.32 0.48
CA ASP A 550 13.11 10.22 -0.07
C ASP A 550 11.99 10.48 0.95
N ASN A 551 11.37 11.65 0.85
CA ASN A 551 10.26 12.12 1.68
C ASN A 551 10.39 11.72 3.17
N ALA A 552 11.60 11.82 3.72
CA ALA A 552 12.01 11.28 5.02
C ALA A 552 12.22 12.38 6.08
N GLY A 553 11.70 13.59 5.84
CA GLY A 553 11.93 14.73 6.73
C GLY A 553 13.36 15.26 6.59
N ALA A 554 14.05 15.54 7.70
CA ALA A 554 15.42 16.06 7.72
C ALA A 554 16.47 14.93 7.77
N HIS A 555 16.43 14.03 6.79
CA HIS A 555 17.32 12.87 6.72
C HIS A 555 18.76 13.22 6.32
N GLY A 556 18.95 14.08 5.32
CA GLY A 556 20.24 14.41 4.72
C GLY A 556 20.92 13.20 4.06
N VAL A 557 22.25 13.25 3.96
CA VAL A 557 23.08 12.08 3.60
C VAL A 557 23.76 11.58 4.88
N GLN A 558 23.50 10.32 5.27
CA GLN A 558 24.27 9.66 6.33
C GLN A 558 25.55 9.06 5.74
N VAL A 559 26.67 9.24 6.42
CA VAL A 559 27.97 8.65 6.03
C VAL A 559 28.39 7.65 7.10
N PHE A 560 28.74 6.43 6.69
CA PHE A 560 29.15 5.36 7.59
C PHE A 560 30.47 4.73 7.17
N ASP A 561 31.48 4.77 8.05
CA ASP A 561 32.75 4.08 7.89
C ASP A 561 32.58 2.57 8.10
N LEU A 562 32.64 1.83 6.99
CA LEU A 562 32.44 0.38 6.91
C LEU A 562 33.57 -0.41 7.58
N THR A 563 34.74 0.20 7.81
CA THR A 563 35.84 -0.49 8.51
C THR A 563 35.46 -0.85 9.96
N GLN A 564 34.48 -0.16 10.54
CA GLN A 564 33.91 -0.49 11.86
C GLN A 564 33.28 -1.90 11.91
N LEU A 565 32.81 -2.43 10.77
CA LEU A 565 32.24 -3.77 10.68
C LEU A 565 33.28 -4.88 10.95
N ARG A 566 34.58 -4.58 10.77
CA ARG A 566 35.68 -5.53 11.01
C ARG A 566 35.81 -5.96 12.47
N ASP A 567 35.49 -5.06 13.40
CA ASP A 567 35.69 -5.23 14.85
C ASP A 567 34.45 -5.81 15.59
N VAL A 568 33.35 -6.07 14.86
CA VAL A 568 32.12 -6.64 15.43
C VAL A 568 32.38 -8.08 15.88
N THR A 569 32.28 -8.31 17.19
CA THR A 569 32.54 -9.64 17.81
C THR A 569 31.37 -10.17 18.64
N ASP A 570 30.35 -9.35 18.90
CA ASP A 570 29.13 -9.71 19.64
C ASP A 570 27.92 -8.99 18.98
N PRO A 571 27.46 -9.48 17.80
CA PRO A 571 26.34 -8.88 17.08
C PRO A 571 24.97 -9.23 17.69
N PRO A 572 23.91 -8.44 17.44
CA PRO A 572 23.90 -7.24 16.61
C PRO A 572 24.33 -5.96 17.35
N VAL A 573 24.90 -5.01 16.62
CA VAL A 573 25.33 -3.69 17.13
C VAL A 573 24.46 -2.58 16.54
N THR A 574 23.99 -1.65 17.37
CA THR A 574 23.42 -0.38 16.87
C THR A 574 24.56 0.61 16.64
N PHE A 575 24.70 1.10 15.42
CA PHE A 575 25.71 2.05 14.99
C PHE A 575 25.15 3.47 14.88
N GLU A 576 26.00 4.44 15.20
CA GLU A 576 25.78 5.85 14.84
C GLU A 576 26.38 6.12 13.46
N ALA A 577 25.80 7.07 12.71
CA ALA A 577 26.45 7.58 11.50
C ALA A 577 27.82 8.20 11.85
N THR A 578 28.83 7.95 11.02
CA THR A 578 30.18 8.49 11.19
C THR A 578 30.21 10.00 10.94
N ALA A 579 29.45 10.44 9.95
CA ALA A 579 29.15 11.84 9.69
C ALA A 579 27.74 11.98 9.07
N HIS A 580 27.27 13.22 8.99
CA HIS A 580 25.97 13.56 8.45
C HIS A 580 26.08 14.87 7.67
N TYR A 581 25.55 14.88 6.44
CA TYR A 581 25.48 16.05 5.58
C TYR A 581 24.04 16.57 5.53
N ASP A 582 23.85 17.82 5.99
CA ASP A 582 22.56 18.50 6.14
C ASP A 582 22.28 19.58 5.08
N GLY A 583 23.13 19.66 4.04
CA GLY A 583 22.96 20.59 2.92
C GLY A 583 21.74 20.31 2.02
N ILE A 584 21.06 19.20 2.28
CA ILE A 584 19.72 18.80 1.81
C ILE A 584 19.00 18.07 2.94
N ASN A 585 17.66 18.00 2.89
CA ASN A 585 16.87 17.27 3.88
C ASN A 585 16.46 15.87 3.38
N SER A 586 16.06 15.73 2.12
CA SER A 586 15.56 14.46 1.57
C SER A 586 15.88 14.36 0.09
N ALA A 587 16.21 13.16 -0.37
CA ALA A 587 16.55 12.88 -1.75
C ALA A 587 16.28 11.42 -2.10
N HIS A 588 15.93 11.18 -3.36
CA HIS A 588 15.53 9.86 -3.82
C HIS A 588 16.70 8.87 -3.83
N ASN A 589 17.79 9.26 -4.48
CA ASN A 589 18.91 8.39 -4.80
C ASN A 589 20.24 9.15 -4.70
N ILE A 590 21.35 8.44 -4.55
CA ILE A 590 22.70 8.98 -4.58
C ILE A 590 23.55 8.08 -5.48
N VAL A 591 24.29 8.65 -6.43
CA VAL A 591 25.17 7.89 -7.30
C VAL A 591 26.59 8.43 -7.23
N ILE A 592 27.59 7.56 -7.41
CA ILE A 592 29.00 7.91 -7.16
C ILE A 592 29.84 7.56 -8.38
N ASN A 593 30.67 8.50 -8.81
CA ASN A 593 31.76 8.22 -9.75
C ASN A 593 33.04 7.92 -8.97
N GLU A 594 33.36 6.64 -8.83
CA GLU A 594 34.51 6.17 -8.05
C GLU A 594 35.87 6.60 -8.65
N GLU A 595 35.98 6.90 -9.95
CA GLU A 595 37.26 7.37 -10.54
C GLU A 595 37.56 8.82 -10.14
N THR A 596 36.53 9.65 -9.93
CA THR A 596 36.68 11.10 -9.67
C THR A 596 36.48 11.49 -8.22
N GLY A 597 35.84 10.64 -7.41
CA GLY A 597 35.53 10.95 -6.01
C GLY A 597 34.41 11.98 -5.85
N PHE A 598 33.40 11.93 -6.72
CA PHE A 598 32.20 12.75 -6.61
C PHE A 598 30.95 11.90 -6.43
N ALA A 599 30.12 12.28 -5.46
CA ALA A 599 28.73 11.83 -5.36
C ALA A 599 27.79 12.83 -6.02
N TYR A 600 26.66 12.31 -6.47
CA TYR A 600 25.58 13.03 -7.16
C TYR A 600 24.28 12.58 -6.49
N VAL A 601 23.80 13.39 -5.56
CA VAL A 601 22.49 13.17 -4.94
C VAL A 601 21.41 13.65 -5.89
N VAL A 602 20.41 12.83 -6.15
CA VAL A 602 19.36 13.09 -7.14
C VAL A 602 17.97 12.94 -6.51
N GLY A 603 16.97 13.54 -7.16
CA GLY A 603 15.61 13.59 -6.64
C GLY A 603 15.48 14.38 -5.32
N ALA A 604 16.41 15.30 -5.03
CA ALA A 604 16.41 16.10 -3.81
C ALA A 604 15.11 16.94 -3.69
N SER A 605 14.24 16.56 -2.75
CA SER A 605 12.86 17.03 -2.66
C SER A 605 12.65 18.12 -1.60
N GLY A 606 13.63 18.39 -0.74
CA GLY A 606 13.60 19.50 0.21
C GLY A 606 14.88 19.70 0.99
N GLY A 607 14.96 20.83 1.71
CA GLY A 607 16.10 21.24 2.53
C GLY A 607 17.27 21.83 1.72
N GLY A 608 17.96 22.81 2.31
CA GLY A 608 19.17 23.42 1.74
C GLY A 608 19.10 23.75 0.24
N GLU A 609 20.08 23.28 -0.52
CA GLU A 609 20.23 23.52 -1.96
C GLU A 609 19.83 22.27 -2.76
N THR A 610 18.56 22.16 -3.14
CA THR A 610 18.05 20.94 -3.78
C THR A 610 18.39 20.78 -5.26
N CYS A 611 19.04 21.77 -5.88
CA CYS A 611 19.32 21.78 -7.32
C CYS A 611 18.08 21.50 -8.20
N GLY A 612 16.87 21.83 -7.76
CA GLY A 612 15.61 21.54 -8.48
C GLY A 612 15.21 20.06 -8.55
N GLY A 613 15.86 19.19 -7.76
CA GLY A 613 15.74 17.73 -7.83
C GLY A 613 16.68 17.09 -8.86
N GLY A 614 17.52 17.86 -9.55
CA GLY A 614 18.56 17.36 -10.44
C GLY A 614 19.78 16.84 -9.67
N LEU A 615 20.96 16.97 -10.27
CA LEU A 615 22.22 16.52 -9.68
C LEU A 615 22.71 17.53 -8.64
N HIS A 616 22.66 17.17 -7.36
CA HIS A 616 23.32 17.85 -6.25
C HIS A 616 24.69 17.19 -6.01
N MET A 617 25.76 17.89 -6.36
CA MET A 617 27.11 17.31 -6.45
C MET A 617 27.88 17.49 -5.14
N LEU A 618 28.51 16.42 -4.67
CA LEU A 618 29.31 16.37 -3.46
C LEU A 618 30.75 15.93 -3.80
N ASP A 619 31.74 16.71 -3.35
CA ASP A 619 33.15 16.35 -3.36
C ASP A 619 33.42 15.39 -2.17
N LEU A 620 33.95 14.19 -2.48
CA LEU A 620 34.28 13.13 -1.52
C LEU A 620 35.79 12.98 -1.30
N SER A 621 36.59 14.00 -1.60
CA SER A 621 38.05 13.98 -1.38
C SER A 621 38.45 13.83 0.10
N ASP A 622 37.52 14.12 1.02
CA ASP A 622 37.48 13.51 2.36
C ASP A 622 36.19 12.67 2.47
N PRO A 623 36.25 11.33 2.38
CA PRO A 623 35.07 10.47 2.45
C PRO A 623 34.28 10.53 3.76
N GLN A 624 34.80 11.18 4.81
CA GLN A 624 34.06 11.41 6.07
C GLN A 624 33.44 12.81 6.18
N ASP A 625 33.77 13.74 5.27
CA ASP A 625 33.27 15.13 5.30
C ASP A 625 32.87 15.57 3.88
N PRO A 626 31.79 15.01 3.29
CA PRO A 626 31.36 15.34 1.95
C PRO A 626 30.93 16.82 1.86
N THR A 627 31.41 17.54 0.85
CA THR A 627 31.14 18.98 0.70
C THR A 627 30.44 19.32 -0.62
N PHE A 628 29.56 20.32 -0.59
CA PHE A 628 28.84 20.77 -1.79
C PHE A 628 29.79 21.32 -2.87
N ALA A 629 29.73 20.73 -4.06
CA ALA A 629 30.58 21.05 -5.20
C ALA A 629 29.86 21.78 -6.35
N GLY A 630 28.55 21.58 -6.53
CA GLY A 630 27.81 22.17 -7.64
C GLY A 630 26.40 21.60 -7.84
N CYS A 631 25.67 22.18 -8.80
CA CYS A 631 24.33 21.74 -9.21
C CYS A 631 24.28 21.54 -10.73
N PHE A 632 23.53 20.55 -11.20
CA PHE A 632 23.02 20.50 -12.57
C PHE A 632 21.53 20.16 -12.58
N ALA A 633 20.75 20.91 -13.37
CA ALA A 633 19.36 20.58 -13.68
C ALA A 633 18.96 21.19 -15.03
N ASP A 634 18.40 20.37 -15.93
CA ASP A 634 17.82 20.86 -17.18
C ASP A 634 16.30 20.90 -17.09
N ALA A 635 15.75 22.12 -16.94
CA ALA A 635 14.32 22.41 -16.93
C ALA A 635 13.56 22.03 -18.23
N SER A 636 14.24 21.52 -19.26
CA SER A 636 13.59 20.83 -20.39
C SER A 636 13.05 19.44 -20.03
N THR A 637 13.46 18.88 -18.88
CA THR A 637 13.16 17.53 -18.38
C THR A 637 12.48 17.52 -17.00
N GLY A 638 12.05 16.35 -16.54
CA GLY A 638 11.22 16.15 -15.34
C GLY A 638 9.75 16.51 -15.58
N GLY A 639 8.82 15.77 -14.98
CA GLY A 639 7.37 16.00 -15.12
C GLY A 639 6.91 17.37 -14.63
N ALA A 640 7.64 17.96 -13.68
CA ALA A 640 7.45 19.32 -13.18
C ALA A 640 8.21 20.41 -13.97
N GLY A 641 9.05 20.05 -14.95
CA GLY A 641 9.90 20.99 -15.69
C GLY A 641 11.00 21.64 -14.82
N THR A 642 11.50 20.92 -13.81
CA THR A 642 12.55 21.40 -12.90
C THR A 642 13.94 20.86 -13.23
N GLY A 643 14.04 19.87 -14.12
CA GLY A 643 15.25 19.07 -14.30
C GLY A 643 15.48 18.03 -13.19
N TYR A 644 14.40 17.56 -12.57
CA TYR A 644 14.42 16.42 -11.64
C TYR A 644 15.04 15.20 -12.33
N SER A 645 15.99 14.56 -11.66
CA SER A 645 16.60 13.27 -12.04
C SER A 645 16.19 12.25 -10.98
N HIS A 646 15.64 11.12 -11.39
CA HIS A 646 15.19 10.07 -10.46
C HIS A 646 16.36 9.20 -10.01
N ASP A 647 17.11 8.72 -11.00
CA ASP A 647 18.41 8.07 -10.90
C ASP A 647 19.36 8.73 -11.94
N ALA A 648 20.66 8.47 -11.86
CA ALA A 648 21.64 8.84 -12.86
C ALA A 648 22.85 7.89 -12.85
N GLN A 649 23.60 7.83 -13.95
CA GLN A 649 24.94 7.24 -13.92
C GLN A 649 25.97 8.27 -14.35
N CYS A 650 26.90 8.60 -13.45
CA CYS A 650 27.99 9.52 -13.71
C CYS A 650 29.30 8.75 -13.88
N VAL A 651 29.90 8.86 -15.06
CA VAL A 651 31.12 8.13 -15.43
C VAL A 651 32.17 9.06 -16.00
N ARG A 652 33.43 8.67 -15.87
CA ARG A 652 34.47 9.26 -16.70
C ARG A 652 34.39 8.64 -18.10
N TYR A 653 33.87 9.40 -19.05
CA TYR A 653 33.49 8.87 -20.35
C TYR A 653 34.71 8.42 -21.17
N ASN A 654 34.67 7.19 -21.68
CA ASN A 654 35.72 6.61 -22.52
C ASN A 654 35.14 5.94 -23.78
N GLY A 655 33.96 6.41 -24.21
CA GLY A 655 33.21 5.83 -25.32
C GLY A 655 33.59 6.37 -26.71
N PRO A 656 32.77 6.08 -27.72
CA PRO A 656 33.05 6.42 -29.11
C PRO A 656 32.95 7.92 -29.47
N ASP A 657 32.33 8.76 -28.64
CA ASP A 657 32.26 10.20 -28.87
C ASP A 657 33.58 10.91 -28.46
N GLU A 658 34.50 11.04 -29.43
CA GLU A 658 35.85 11.58 -29.23
C GLU A 658 35.89 13.00 -28.62
N GLU A 659 34.80 13.79 -28.66
CA GLU A 659 34.77 15.15 -28.07
C GLU A 659 34.72 15.14 -26.53
N TYR A 660 34.17 14.06 -25.96
CA TYR A 660 33.89 13.93 -24.53
C TYR A 660 34.77 12.87 -23.82
N VAL A 661 35.65 12.17 -24.54
CA VAL A 661 36.59 11.21 -23.93
C VAL A 661 37.46 11.87 -22.86
N GLY A 662 37.43 11.30 -21.65
CA GLY A 662 38.13 11.78 -20.47
C GLY A 662 37.40 12.89 -19.69
N ARG A 663 36.21 13.30 -20.13
CA ARG A 663 35.30 14.17 -19.37
C ARG A 663 34.44 13.35 -18.41
N GLU A 664 33.82 14.03 -17.46
CA GLU A 664 32.86 13.43 -16.54
C GLU A 664 31.45 13.70 -17.04
N ILE A 665 30.76 12.63 -17.46
CA ILE A 665 29.45 12.67 -18.10
C ILE A 665 28.45 11.98 -17.20
N CYS A 666 27.33 12.64 -16.92
CA CYS A 666 26.18 12.06 -16.22
C CYS A 666 25.04 11.78 -17.20
N LEU A 667 24.48 10.57 -17.13
CA LEU A 667 23.27 10.13 -17.82
C LEU A 667 22.14 10.01 -16.80
N GLY A 668 21.22 10.97 -16.79
CA GLY A 668 20.09 11.04 -15.85
C GLY A 668 18.80 10.46 -16.42
N ALA A 669 18.09 9.68 -15.61
CA ALA A 669 16.73 9.23 -15.86
C ALA A 669 15.75 10.29 -15.29
N ASN A 670 15.35 11.25 -16.12
CA ASN A 670 14.66 12.46 -15.66
C ASN A 670 13.13 12.36 -15.80
N GLU A 671 12.54 11.20 -15.45
CA GLU A 671 11.12 10.81 -15.55
C GLU A 671 10.52 10.79 -16.98
N THR A 672 10.89 11.76 -17.82
CA THR A 672 10.31 12.05 -19.14
C THR A 672 11.31 11.94 -20.29
N ALA A 673 12.61 11.93 -19.99
CA ALA A 673 13.69 11.91 -20.97
C ALA A 673 15.01 11.40 -20.37
N LEU A 674 15.84 10.76 -21.22
CA LEU A 674 17.26 10.55 -20.95
C LEU A 674 17.97 11.91 -21.05
N SER A 675 18.44 12.43 -19.92
CA SER A 675 19.24 13.66 -19.87
C SER A 675 20.73 13.30 -19.89
N ILE A 676 21.54 13.97 -20.71
CA ILE A 676 22.99 13.79 -20.70
C ILE A 676 23.66 15.14 -20.45
N ALA A 677 24.61 15.17 -19.51
CA ALA A 677 25.31 16.38 -19.09
C ALA A 677 26.82 16.16 -18.94
N ASP A 678 27.62 17.14 -19.40
CA ASP A 678 29.03 17.28 -19.03
C ASP A 678 29.10 18.03 -17.69
N VAL A 679 29.56 17.32 -16.65
CA VAL A 679 29.71 17.83 -15.29
C VAL A 679 31.17 17.95 -14.87
N THR A 680 32.11 17.90 -15.82
CA THR A 680 33.56 17.95 -15.55
C THR A 680 33.94 19.19 -14.73
N ASP A 681 33.39 20.35 -15.09
CA ASP A 681 33.50 21.58 -14.32
C ASP A 681 32.22 21.77 -13.49
N LYS A 682 32.32 21.52 -12.18
CA LYS A 682 31.19 21.55 -11.24
C LYS A 682 30.57 22.95 -11.07
N ASP A 683 31.35 24.01 -11.36
CA ASP A 683 30.89 25.41 -11.39
C ASP A 683 30.22 25.79 -12.74
N ALA A 684 30.39 24.98 -13.80
CA ALA A 684 30.04 25.32 -15.17
C ALA A 684 29.51 24.14 -16.00
N THR A 685 28.65 23.33 -15.39
CA THR A 685 27.99 22.15 -15.99
C THR A 685 27.23 22.47 -17.29
N VAL A 686 27.23 21.55 -18.26
CA VAL A 686 26.61 21.74 -19.59
C VAL A 686 25.66 20.60 -19.92
N ALA A 687 24.39 20.91 -20.21
CA ALA A 687 23.45 19.96 -20.81
C ALA A 687 23.85 19.67 -22.26
N LEU A 688 23.99 18.39 -22.62
CA LEU A 688 24.32 17.93 -23.97
C LEU A 688 23.06 17.54 -24.75
N SER A 689 22.19 16.73 -24.14
CA SER A 689 20.95 16.25 -24.76
C SER A 689 19.83 15.96 -23.75
N ALA A 690 18.60 15.92 -24.25
CA ALA A 690 17.41 15.48 -23.54
C ALA A 690 16.52 14.67 -24.50
N SER A 691 16.67 13.34 -24.47
CA SER A 691 16.03 12.45 -25.45
C SER A 691 14.76 11.79 -24.91
N SER A 692 13.64 12.03 -25.59
CA SER A 692 12.33 11.44 -25.29
C SER A 692 12.04 10.18 -26.12
N TYR A 693 11.16 9.32 -25.64
CA TYR A 693 10.79 8.03 -26.24
C TYR A 693 9.26 7.84 -26.26
N PRO A 694 8.70 6.89 -27.05
CA PRO A 694 7.26 6.65 -27.07
C PRO A 694 6.77 5.86 -25.84
N ASN A 695 5.50 6.07 -25.47
CA ASN A 695 4.80 5.34 -24.40
C ASN A 695 5.44 5.47 -23.01
N THR A 696 6.04 6.63 -22.70
CA THR A 696 6.59 6.99 -21.38
C THR A 696 5.59 6.74 -20.24
N GLY A 697 6.00 5.96 -19.23
CA GLY A 697 5.40 5.95 -17.90
C GLY A 697 6.16 6.91 -16.97
N TYR A 698 7.24 6.39 -16.39
CA TYR A 698 8.15 7.02 -15.44
C TYR A 698 9.56 6.45 -15.65
N LEU A 699 10.39 7.20 -16.38
CA LEU A 699 11.76 6.80 -16.66
C LEU A 699 12.59 6.73 -15.38
N HIS A 700 13.05 5.53 -15.02
CA HIS A 700 13.45 5.21 -13.65
C HIS A 700 14.97 5.17 -13.46
N GLN A 701 15.63 4.12 -13.98
CA GLN A 701 17.05 3.85 -13.78
C GLN A 701 17.67 3.27 -15.06
N GLY A 702 18.97 3.47 -15.25
CA GLY A 702 19.71 2.85 -16.35
C GLY A 702 21.21 2.74 -16.11
N TRP A 703 21.88 1.94 -16.94
CA TRP A 703 23.30 1.63 -16.85
C TRP A 703 23.96 1.53 -18.23
N ILE A 704 25.19 2.01 -18.33
CA ILE A 704 26.00 2.08 -19.53
C ILE A 704 26.76 0.76 -19.76
N SER A 705 27.02 0.42 -21.03
CA SER A 705 27.91 -0.67 -21.41
C SER A 705 29.40 -0.34 -21.13
N ASP A 706 30.23 -1.37 -20.93
CA ASP A 706 31.68 -1.24 -20.69
C ASP A 706 32.43 -0.46 -21.80
N ASP A 707 31.90 -0.42 -23.03
CA ASP A 707 32.44 0.37 -24.15
C ASP A 707 31.88 1.81 -24.23
N HIS A 708 31.03 2.19 -23.27
CA HIS A 708 30.35 3.48 -23.14
C HIS A 708 29.54 3.90 -24.39
N ARG A 709 29.10 2.93 -25.22
CA ARG A 709 28.31 3.21 -26.43
C ARG A 709 26.81 2.95 -26.27
N TYR A 710 26.41 2.00 -25.42
CA TYR A 710 25.00 1.68 -25.22
C TYR A 710 24.58 2.02 -23.79
N PHE A 711 23.37 2.54 -23.64
CA PHE A 711 22.75 2.79 -22.33
C PHE A 711 21.42 2.04 -22.26
N TYR A 712 21.33 1.12 -21.30
CA TYR A 712 20.13 0.33 -21.03
C TYR A 712 19.34 1.02 -19.93
N MET A 713 18.03 1.16 -20.08
CA MET A 713 17.22 1.96 -19.15
C MET A 713 15.80 1.43 -19.03
N ASN A 714 15.26 1.45 -17.82
CA ASN A 714 13.94 0.92 -17.45
C ASN A 714 12.87 2.03 -17.31
N ASP A 715 11.59 1.66 -17.36
CA ASP A 715 10.42 2.54 -17.25
C ASP A 715 9.37 1.94 -16.28
N GLU A 716 9.65 2.11 -14.97
CA GLU A 716 9.05 1.40 -13.84
C GLU A 716 7.50 1.41 -13.78
N THR A 717 6.85 2.36 -14.46
CA THR A 717 5.38 2.49 -14.41
C THR A 717 4.68 2.21 -15.72
N ASP A 718 5.39 1.78 -16.77
CA ASP A 718 4.79 1.63 -18.09
C ASP A 718 3.92 0.36 -18.23
N GLU A 719 4.22 -0.74 -17.52
CA GLU A 719 3.31 -1.90 -17.47
C GLU A 719 2.11 -1.60 -16.56
N VAL A 720 2.34 -0.89 -15.44
CA VAL A 720 1.29 -0.44 -14.51
C VAL A 720 0.31 0.51 -15.22
N GLY A 721 0.83 1.45 -16.00
CA GLY A 721 0.03 2.36 -16.83
C GLY A 721 -0.65 1.67 -18.02
N GLY A 722 -0.31 0.42 -18.33
CA GLY A 722 -0.76 -0.29 -19.53
C GLY A 722 -0.21 0.28 -20.84
N ASN A 723 0.93 0.98 -20.77
CA ASN A 723 1.73 1.47 -21.89
C ASN A 723 2.53 0.32 -22.52
N ALA A 724 3.08 -0.58 -21.69
CA ALA A 724 3.56 -1.90 -22.09
C ALA A 724 2.67 -3.01 -21.51
N SER A 725 2.86 -4.23 -22.01
CA SER A 725 2.17 -5.44 -21.53
C SER A 725 3.10 -6.48 -20.91
N ARG A 726 4.39 -6.11 -20.79
CA ARG A 726 5.53 -6.88 -20.31
C ARG A 726 6.66 -5.93 -19.95
N THR A 727 7.51 -6.34 -19.02
CA THR A 727 8.81 -5.76 -18.67
C THR A 727 9.52 -5.15 -19.89
N ARG A 728 9.88 -3.86 -19.87
CA ARG A 728 10.37 -3.15 -21.06
C ARG A 728 11.63 -2.30 -20.84
N THR A 729 12.78 -2.91 -21.13
CA THR A 729 14.07 -2.18 -21.17
C THR A 729 14.30 -1.48 -22.50
N LEU A 730 14.59 -0.18 -22.43
CA LEU A 730 14.98 0.69 -23.54
C LEU A 730 16.50 0.58 -23.79
N VAL A 731 16.91 0.47 -25.05
CA VAL A 731 18.33 0.46 -25.45
C VAL A 731 18.63 1.69 -26.31
N TRP A 732 19.53 2.52 -25.81
CA TRP A 732 20.00 3.73 -26.46
C TRP A 732 21.41 3.52 -27.02
N ASP A 733 21.62 3.88 -28.29
CA ASP A 733 22.96 4.08 -28.85
C ASP A 733 23.34 5.54 -28.61
N ILE A 734 24.33 5.75 -27.74
CA ILE A 734 24.86 7.06 -27.31
C ILE A 734 26.20 7.35 -28.00
N GLN A 735 26.39 6.87 -29.23
CA GLN A 735 27.60 7.14 -30.03
C GLN A 735 27.85 8.63 -30.32
N ASP A 736 26.81 9.46 -30.24
CA ASP A 736 26.88 10.93 -30.18
C ASP A 736 26.10 11.35 -28.93
N LEU A 737 26.79 11.93 -27.94
CA LEU A 737 26.18 12.31 -26.66
C LEU A 737 25.21 13.50 -26.78
N ASN A 738 25.17 14.16 -27.94
CA ASN A 738 24.28 15.29 -28.23
C ASN A 738 23.00 14.84 -28.98
N ASP A 739 22.97 13.64 -29.55
CA ASP A 739 21.82 13.05 -30.25
C ASP A 739 21.63 11.54 -29.93
N PRO A 740 21.36 11.15 -28.65
CA PRO A 740 21.08 9.75 -28.29
C PRO A 740 19.93 9.13 -29.07
N ILE A 741 20.15 7.95 -29.65
CA ILE A 741 19.17 7.25 -30.50
C ILE A 741 18.62 6.03 -29.76
N LEU A 742 17.31 5.97 -29.54
CA LEU A 742 16.63 4.74 -29.12
C LEU A 742 16.67 3.73 -30.28
N VAL A 743 17.56 2.73 -30.18
CA VAL A 743 17.76 1.71 -31.21
C VAL A 743 16.86 0.50 -31.01
N ARG A 744 16.51 0.18 -29.76
CA ARG A 744 15.70 -1.00 -29.43
C ARG A 744 14.80 -0.78 -28.21
N GLU A 745 13.62 -1.39 -28.27
CA GLU A 745 12.80 -1.71 -27.10
C GLU A 745 12.86 -3.24 -26.91
N HIS A 746 13.49 -3.69 -25.82
CA HIS A 746 13.48 -5.08 -25.40
C HIS A 746 12.21 -5.34 -24.58
N PHE A 747 11.59 -6.51 -24.75
CA PHE A 747 10.43 -6.93 -23.97
C PHE A 747 10.71 -8.29 -23.35
N GLY A 748 10.57 -8.37 -22.03
CA GLY A 748 10.86 -9.57 -21.25
C GLY A 748 9.85 -10.71 -21.45
N THR A 749 9.96 -11.69 -20.55
CA THR A 749 9.12 -12.90 -20.56
C THR A 749 7.86 -12.78 -19.70
N THR A 750 7.87 -11.90 -18.68
CA THR A 750 6.82 -11.75 -17.67
C THR A 750 6.02 -10.45 -17.84
N GLY A 751 5.02 -10.24 -16.97
CA GLY A 751 4.24 -9.00 -16.87
C GLY A 751 4.69 -8.07 -15.75
N ALA A 752 5.74 -8.42 -15.00
CA ALA A 752 6.22 -7.65 -13.86
C ALA A 752 6.91 -6.37 -14.33
N SER A 753 6.80 -5.33 -13.51
CA SER A 753 7.50 -4.07 -13.77
C SER A 753 9.00 -4.22 -13.59
N ASP A 754 9.75 -3.53 -14.44
CA ASP A 754 11.19 -3.36 -14.27
C ASP A 754 11.49 -2.30 -13.20
N HIS A 755 12.71 -2.31 -12.68
CA HIS A 755 13.17 -1.33 -11.69
C HIS A 755 14.65 -0.99 -11.90
N ASN A 756 15.57 -1.72 -11.25
CA ASN A 756 17.01 -1.50 -11.37
C ASN A 756 17.68 -2.52 -12.29
N LEU A 757 18.60 -2.07 -13.14
CA LEU A 757 19.50 -2.90 -13.94
C LEU A 757 20.97 -2.49 -13.77
N TYR A 758 21.86 -3.47 -13.89
CA TYR A 758 23.30 -3.30 -13.75
C TYR A 758 24.04 -4.14 -14.79
N VAL A 759 25.07 -3.58 -15.43
CA VAL A 759 25.89 -4.28 -16.45
C VAL A 759 27.24 -4.69 -15.88
N ILE A 760 27.68 -5.89 -16.25
CA ILE A 760 29.06 -6.38 -16.09
C ILE A 760 29.44 -7.11 -17.39
N GLY A 761 30.26 -6.47 -18.23
CA GLY A 761 30.66 -7.03 -19.53
C GLY A 761 29.45 -7.35 -20.41
N ASP A 762 29.38 -8.58 -20.93
CA ASP A 762 28.29 -9.04 -21.80
C ASP A 762 27.01 -9.45 -21.03
N LEU A 763 26.87 -9.13 -19.73
CA LEU A 763 25.72 -9.50 -18.90
C LEU A 763 25.02 -8.30 -18.27
N MET A 764 23.69 -8.30 -18.35
CA MET A 764 22.80 -7.39 -17.64
C MET A 764 22.04 -8.14 -16.54
N TYR A 765 22.07 -7.62 -15.32
CA TYR A 765 21.34 -8.14 -14.16
C TYR A 765 20.22 -7.16 -13.82
N GLN A 766 18.99 -7.63 -13.70
CA GLN A 766 17.81 -6.79 -13.45
C GLN A 766 17.04 -7.26 -12.22
N ALA A 767 16.63 -6.33 -11.38
CA ALA A 767 15.61 -6.54 -10.36
C ALA A 767 14.25 -6.12 -10.96
N ASN A 768 13.39 -7.09 -11.24
CA ASN A 768 12.09 -6.88 -11.87
C ASN A 768 10.96 -7.30 -10.92
N TYR A 769 10.92 -6.61 -9.77
CA TYR A 769 9.89 -6.70 -8.74
C TYR A 769 9.37 -8.14 -8.52
N LEU A 770 8.12 -8.43 -8.92
CA LEU A 770 7.47 -9.71 -8.61
C LEU A 770 8.15 -10.91 -9.28
N SER A 771 8.83 -10.70 -10.42
CA SER A 771 9.53 -11.75 -11.16
C SER A 771 11.00 -11.96 -10.75
N GLY A 772 11.44 -11.25 -9.71
CA GLY A 772 12.75 -11.41 -9.07
C GLY A 772 13.94 -10.93 -9.91
N LEU A 773 15.05 -11.64 -9.78
CA LEU A 773 16.27 -11.43 -10.54
C LEU A 773 16.13 -11.98 -11.96
N ARG A 774 16.37 -11.15 -12.98
CA ARG A 774 16.57 -11.59 -14.37
C ARG A 774 18.02 -11.37 -14.79
N ILE A 775 18.57 -12.28 -15.60
CA ILE A 775 19.93 -12.18 -16.15
C ILE A 775 19.86 -12.33 -17.67
N LEU A 776 20.29 -11.29 -18.38
CA LEU A 776 20.27 -11.19 -19.84
C LEU A 776 21.71 -11.18 -20.38
N ASP A 777 21.92 -11.89 -21.50
CA ASP A 777 23.10 -11.76 -22.35
C ASP A 777 22.91 -10.56 -23.28
N ILE A 778 23.90 -9.68 -23.33
CA ILE A 778 23.95 -8.46 -24.15
C ILE A 778 25.17 -8.41 -25.07
N SER A 779 25.78 -9.56 -25.37
CA SER A 779 26.86 -9.67 -26.36
C SER A 779 26.46 -9.25 -27.79
N ASP A 780 25.14 -9.21 -28.07
CA ASP A 780 24.52 -8.36 -29.10
C ASP A 780 23.70 -7.25 -28.38
N PRO A 781 24.26 -6.03 -28.21
CA PRO A 781 23.63 -4.95 -27.44
C PRO A 781 22.21 -4.57 -27.88
N GLU A 782 21.90 -4.74 -29.17
CA GLU A 782 20.59 -4.38 -29.76
C GLU A 782 19.59 -5.56 -29.71
N SER A 783 20.00 -6.71 -29.18
CA SER A 783 19.16 -7.90 -29.03
C SER A 783 19.43 -8.66 -27.71
N PRO A 784 19.16 -8.07 -26.52
CA PRO A 784 19.30 -8.77 -25.25
C PRO A 784 18.50 -10.09 -25.20
N GLU A 785 19.09 -11.16 -24.67
CA GLU A 785 18.46 -12.48 -24.52
C GLU A 785 18.49 -12.95 -23.05
N GLU A 786 17.35 -13.31 -22.46
CA GLU A 786 17.29 -13.85 -21.09
C GLU A 786 17.94 -15.24 -21.00
N ILE A 787 18.95 -15.39 -20.14
CA ILE A 787 19.74 -16.62 -19.96
C ILE A 787 19.62 -17.25 -18.56
N GLY A 788 18.96 -16.57 -17.62
CA GLY A 788 18.70 -17.10 -16.28
C GLY A 788 17.82 -16.18 -15.46
N PHE A 789 17.19 -16.73 -14.42
CA PHE A 789 16.38 -15.96 -13.48
C PHE A 789 16.32 -16.64 -12.10
N PHE A 790 15.99 -15.86 -11.08
CA PHE A 790 15.61 -16.34 -9.76
C PHE A 790 14.44 -15.53 -9.23
N ASP A 791 13.30 -16.19 -9.05
CA ASP A 791 12.10 -15.59 -8.47
C ASP A 791 12.29 -15.40 -6.96
N THR A 792 12.08 -14.17 -6.47
CA THR A 792 12.17 -13.86 -5.03
C THR A 792 10.82 -13.92 -4.33
N VAL A 793 9.71 -14.01 -5.06
CA VAL A 793 8.34 -13.96 -4.55
C VAL A 793 7.62 -15.26 -4.91
N PRO A 794 7.79 -16.34 -4.12
CA PRO A 794 7.27 -17.68 -4.44
C PRO A 794 5.74 -17.80 -4.32
N PHE A 795 5.02 -16.68 -4.22
CA PHE A 795 3.58 -16.58 -4.01
C PHE A 795 2.94 -15.55 -4.94
N GLY A 796 2.21 -16.01 -5.96
CA GLY A 796 1.41 -15.14 -6.82
C GLY A 796 1.71 -15.35 -8.31
N GLU A 797 1.53 -14.27 -9.07
CA GLU A 797 1.78 -14.19 -10.51
C GLU A 797 2.63 -12.93 -10.79
N ASP A 798 3.46 -12.98 -11.83
CA ASP A 798 4.31 -11.87 -12.29
C ASP A 798 3.51 -10.70 -12.91
N ASN A 799 2.68 -10.03 -12.10
CA ASN A 799 1.86 -8.89 -12.51
C ASN A 799 2.61 -7.56 -12.37
N PRO A 800 2.19 -6.48 -13.05
CA PRO A 800 2.73 -5.13 -12.83
C PRO A 800 2.58 -4.71 -11.36
N GLY A 801 3.65 -4.21 -10.73
CA GLY A 801 3.68 -4.12 -9.27
C GLY A 801 5.03 -3.71 -8.69
N PHE A 802 5.05 -2.80 -7.71
CA PHE A 802 6.23 -2.46 -6.89
C PHE A 802 6.34 -3.39 -5.65
N ALA A 803 6.46 -4.70 -5.88
CA ALA A 803 6.52 -5.72 -4.83
C ALA A 803 7.52 -6.81 -5.22
N GLY A 804 8.26 -7.40 -4.28
CA GLY A 804 9.35 -8.32 -4.58
C GLY A 804 10.71 -7.64 -4.71
N ALA A 805 11.54 -8.04 -5.68
CA ALA A 805 12.92 -7.59 -5.80
C ALA A 805 13.03 -6.08 -6.09
N TRP A 806 13.67 -5.34 -5.18
CA TRP A 806 13.94 -3.90 -5.33
C TRP A 806 15.27 -3.68 -6.07
N SER A 807 16.36 -4.29 -5.61
CA SER A 807 17.69 -4.05 -6.18
C SER A 807 18.51 -5.34 -6.25
N VAL A 808 19.60 -5.30 -7.02
CA VAL A 808 20.56 -6.40 -7.19
C VAL A 808 21.98 -5.85 -7.24
N TYR A 809 22.90 -6.49 -6.52
CA TYR A 809 24.32 -6.19 -6.60
C TYR A 809 25.09 -7.44 -7.07
N PRO A 810 25.57 -7.45 -8.33
CA PRO A 810 26.29 -8.57 -8.94
C PRO A 810 27.83 -8.44 -8.92
N TYR A 811 28.39 -7.41 -8.27
CA TYR A 811 29.80 -7.01 -8.44
C TYR A 811 30.84 -7.73 -7.55
N PHE A 812 30.44 -8.71 -6.74
CA PHE A 812 31.36 -9.43 -5.86
C PHE A 812 32.35 -10.35 -6.61
N GLU A 813 33.63 -10.34 -6.22
CA GLU A 813 34.67 -11.20 -6.81
C GLU A 813 34.38 -12.70 -6.57
N SER A 814 33.64 -13.04 -5.51
CA SER A 814 33.18 -14.40 -5.23
C SER A 814 32.13 -14.95 -6.22
N GLY A 815 31.63 -14.11 -7.14
CA GLY A 815 30.53 -14.43 -8.05
C GLY A 815 29.20 -14.65 -7.34
N VAL A 816 29.06 -14.17 -6.11
CA VAL A 816 27.78 -14.03 -5.41
C VAL A 816 27.03 -12.82 -5.96
N ILE A 817 25.73 -12.99 -6.13
CA ILE A 817 24.79 -11.92 -6.48
C ILE A 817 23.85 -11.77 -5.30
N ILE A 818 23.75 -10.57 -4.71
CA ILE A 818 22.78 -10.31 -3.65
C ILE A 818 21.58 -9.53 -4.19
N VAL A 819 20.38 -9.85 -3.70
CA VAL A 819 19.11 -9.24 -4.10
C VAL A 819 18.31 -8.91 -2.85
N SER A 820 17.78 -7.69 -2.77
CA SER A 820 16.84 -7.28 -1.73
C SER A 820 15.44 -7.43 -2.27
N SER A 821 14.57 -8.03 -1.48
CA SER A 821 13.17 -8.23 -1.84
C SER A 821 12.30 -7.71 -0.71
N ILE A 822 11.35 -6.84 -1.04
CA ILE A 822 10.79 -5.81 -0.15
C ILE A 822 10.24 -6.39 1.16
N LYS A 823 9.43 -7.44 1.12
CA LYS A 823 8.88 -8.06 2.34
C LYS A 823 9.60 -9.35 2.72
N GLU A 824 10.31 -9.92 1.77
CA GLU A 824 10.88 -11.25 1.84
C GLU A 824 12.23 -11.19 2.57
N GLY A 825 13.17 -10.36 2.12
CA GLY A 825 14.47 -10.16 2.78
C GLY A 825 15.67 -10.17 1.83
N LEU A 826 16.82 -10.62 2.33
CA LEU A 826 18.08 -10.70 1.58
C LEU A 826 18.24 -12.09 0.96
N PHE A 827 18.31 -12.14 -0.37
CA PHE A 827 18.69 -13.33 -1.13
C PHE A 827 20.17 -13.25 -1.49
N VAL A 828 20.87 -14.36 -1.30
CA VAL A 828 22.26 -14.56 -1.71
C VAL A 828 22.27 -15.65 -2.77
N LEU A 829 22.57 -15.28 -4.01
CA LEU A 829 22.38 -16.08 -5.22
C LEU A 829 23.70 -16.30 -5.95
N ARG A 830 23.72 -17.25 -6.89
CA ARG A 830 24.86 -17.49 -7.77
C ARG A 830 24.41 -17.93 -9.16
N LYS A 831 24.87 -17.22 -10.19
CA LYS A 831 24.65 -17.64 -11.58
C LYS A 831 25.50 -18.88 -11.90
N ARG A 832 24.90 -19.89 -12.56
CA ARG A 832 25.63 -21.08 -13.01
C ARG A 832 26.65 -20.77 -14.11
N PRO A 833 27.83 -21.44 -14.07
CA PRO A 833 28.72 -21.48 -15.22
C PRO A 833 28.05 -22.27 -16.38
N PRO A 834 28.33 -21.92 -17.64
CA PRO A 834 27.77 -22.65 -18.79
C PRO A 834 28.08 -24.15 -18.71
N ARG A 835 27.05 -25.00 -18.84
CA ARG A 835 27.20 -26.45 -18.84
C ARG A 835 28.07 -26.87 -20.04
N VAL A 836 29.29 -27.34 -19.76
CA VAL A 836 30.20 -27.85 -20.79
C VAL A 836 29.64 -29.15 -21.36
N SER A 837 29.19 -29.09 -22.62
CA SER A 837 28.56 -30.19 -23.38
C SER A 837 29.53 -31.29 -23.83
#